data_AF-A0A6G0XA17-F1
#
_entry.id   AF-A0A6G0XA17-F1
#
_cell.length_a   1.000
_cell.length_b   1.000
_cell.length_c   1.000
_cell.angle_alpha   90.00
_cell.angle_beta   90.00
_cell.angle_gamma   90.00
#
_symmetry.space_group_name_H-M   'P 1'
#
loop_
_entity.id
_entity.type
_entity.pdbx_description
1 polymer ?
#
loop_
_entity_poly.entity_id
_entity_poly.type
_entity_poly.pdbx_seq_one_letter_code
_entity_poly.pdbx_strand_id
1 'polypeptide(L)'
;MSSEKSRKSKRPPKEKKIKINMTLAKYEVIKKIARDRGWKQITDDSDKSALASCNLHWIDVPDFLNTFKTMLPFQKVNHFPGMSNLARKSKLARNFQRMSKLFPQEYDFCPKTWILPFDYTDFAQQFNSDGTSSRTFILKPDHSCQGRGVFLTKNLKDVNKTDIFVAQRYVAHPLLIGGKKFDLRIYVMISSCSPLRVYLFQDGLVRMCTADYTVPNAENMEQKFMHLTNYAINKHSNNFEKNKDDDGEGSKRSLKWFFSWLGEQYDKSDIDKLWHGIGDICLKAILSVQPTLSQEYQSTFAKFTRKSTDGVDPSCMPNTARANAASSCFAILGMDVLVDENLKPWLLEVNHLPSFGCDSPLDWNIKERLLNQALDIMHISATDKETYDMEQSKSLHRRLYAKSSSGSEDNNRAAAEDDTDGPETQSEDAKTARALSKSELTETLEHFYKLVNPEKPKSDIDAIVVKFVENQEELHKSLVVKYGRGIFDDVNVAKPGDEETDEDDEEELIDFVRLYPPPVPTPQNAIYKQILDACQNNIDEQLLRLTAPLHQKKGEDLSRTTLPPIMKGGSKRELGRDCFGYTGTDKVRDLEVKEKKPLPMPGPAQSAAAARLMMGHSSQKLSVLVPTRPASQNNAINPVKKAPVQYGLEYRERLEGMKNKPTLAMTQITFGGFG
;
A
#
# COMPACT_ATOMS: atom_id res chain seq x y z
N MET A 1 39.46 -62.63 7.57
CA MET A 1 38.49 -61.85 6.77
C MET A 1 38.06 -60.65 7.59
N SER A 2 38.74 -59.51 7.43
CA SER A 2 38.37 -58.25 8.09
C SER A 2 37.50 -57.47 7.12
N SER A 3 36.24 -57.21 7.48
CA SER A 3 35.28 -56.52 6.62
C SER A 3 35.49 -55.00 6.70
N GLU A 4 36.17 -54.43 5.72
CA GLU A 4 36.22 -52.98 5.50
C GLU A 4 34.82 -52.44 5.19
N LYS A 5 34.24 -51.70 6.14
CA LYS A 5 33.03 -50.89 5.88
C LYS A 5 33.44 -49.70 5.04
N SER A 6 33.09 -49.72 3.75
CA SER A 6 33.29 -48.57 2.85
C SER A 6 32.59 -47.33 3.42
N ARG A 7 33.36 -46.28 3.75
CA ARG A 7 32.82 -44.95 4.08
C ARG A 7 32.14 -44.40 2.83
N LYS A 8 30.80 -44.39 2.80
CA LYS A 8 30.03 -43.69 1.78
C LYS A 8 30.43 -42.20 1.80
N SER A 9 31.07 -41.73 0.74
CA SER A 9 31.36 -40.31 0.53
C SER A 9 30.03 -39.54 0.59
N LYS A 10 29.88 -38.61 1.54
CA LYS A 10 28.71 -37.73 1.62
C LYS A 10 28.69 -36.91 0.33
N ARG A 11 27.61 -37.05 -0.47
CA ARG A 11 27.39 -36.19 -1.64
C ARG A 11 27.45 -34.73 -1.20
N PRO A 12 28.09 -33.83 -1.96
CA PRO A 12 28.12 -32.41 -1.63
C PRO A 12 26.67 -31.90 -1.48
N PRO A 13 26.42 -30.99 -0.51
CA PRO A 13 25.08 -30.44 -0.31
C PRO A 13 24.61 -29.78 -1.61
N LYS A 14 23.41 -30.13 -2.07
CA LYS A 14 22.81 -29.49 -3.25
C LYS A 14 22.64 -28.01 -2.97
N GLU A 15 23.12 -27.18 -3.89
CA GLU A 15 22.94 -25.74 -3.85
C GLU A 15 21.45 -25.39 -3.80
N LYS A 16 21.07 -24.53 -2.84
CA LYS A 16 19.68 -24.14 -2.63
C LYS A 16 19.28 -23.13 -3.69
N LYS A 17 18.12 -23.34 -4.30
CA LYS A 17 17.59 -22.48 -5.36
C LYS A 17 16.38 -21.72 -4.86
N ILE A 18 16.31 -20.44 -5.21
CA ILE A 18 15.08 -19.64 -5.07
C ILE A 18 13.97 -20.31 -5.87
N LYS A 19 12.77 -20.37 -5.28
CA LYS A 19 11.58 -20.93 -5.89
C LYS A 19 10.59 -19.81 -6.19
N ILE A 20 10.16 -19.73 -7.44
CA ILE A 20 9.19 -18.74 -7.91
C ILE A 20 7.91 -19.44 -8.39
N ASN A 21 6.77 -19.02 -7.85
CA ASN A 21 5.47 -19.43 -8.30
C ASN A 21 5.05 -18.60 -9.52
N MET A 22 4.78 -19.30 -10.63
CA MET A 22 4.44 -18.76 -11.94
C MET A 22 3.07 -19.23 -12.45
N THR A 23 2.23 -19.83 -11.61
CA THR A 23 0.90 -20.32 -12.01
C THR A 23 0.01 -19.20 -12.55
N LEU A 24 0.22 -17.97 -12.07
CA LEU A 24 -0.51 -16.76 -12.48
C LEU A 24 0.36 -15.78 -13.31
N ALA A 25 1.53 -16.23 -13.79
CA ALA A 25 2.42 -15.45 -14.63
C ALA A 25 2.10 -15.66 -16.13
N LYS A 26 1.73 -14.58 -16.81
CA LYS A 26 1.38 -14.58 -18.23
C LYS A 26 2.57 -14.33 -19.13
N TYR A 27 3.48 -13.43 -18.74
CA TYR A 27 4.49 -12.91 -19.66
C TYR A 27 5.75 -13.77 -19.71
N GLU A 28 6.37 -13.89 -20.88
CA GLU A 28 7.57 -14.73 -21.07
C GLU A 28 8.82 -14.11 -20.44
N VAL A 29 8.90 -12.78 -20.36
CA VAL A 29 10.07 -12.07 -19.82
C VAL A 29 10.41 -12.50 -18.39
N ILE A 30 9.44 -12.61 -17.49
CA ILE A 30 9.69 -13.08 -16.12
C ILE A 30 10.08 -14.57 -16.08
N LYS A 31 9.53 -15.39 -16.99
CA LYS A 31 9.88 -16.81 -17.12
C LYS A 31 11.32 -17.00 -17.58
N LYS A 32 11.75 -16.18 -18.55
CA LYS A 32 13.14 -16.10 -19.00
C LYS A 32 14.06 -15.66 -17.86
N ILE A 33 13.76 -14.55 -17.19
CA ILE A 33 14.56 -14.05 -16.06
C ILE A 33 14.75 -15.13 -14.99
N ALA A 34 13.69 -15.85 -14.62
CA ALA A 34 13.81 -16.92 -13.64
C ALA A 34 14.69 -18.10 -14.13
N ARG A 35 14.67 -18.44 -15.44
CA ARG A 35 15.58 -19.45 -16.01
C ARG A 35 17.03 -18.97 -15.94
N ASP A 36 17.26 -17.73 -16.35
CA ASP A 36 18.61 -17.14 -16.43
C ASP A 36 19.24 -16.98 -15.05
N ARG A 37 18.42 -16.67 -14.03
CA ARG A 37 18.82 -16.66 -12.61
C ARG A 37 18.95 -18.06 -11.98
N GLY A 38 18.67 -19.13 -12.73
CA GLY A 38 18.72 -20.51 -12.24
C GLY A 38 17.66 -20.87 -11.20
N TRP A 39 16.58 -20.09 -11.09
CA TRP A 39 15.51 -20.28 -10.12
C TRP A 39 14.61 -21.46 -10.48
N LYS A 40 14.03 -22.11 -9.47
CA LYS A 40 13.07 -23.19 -9.67
C LYS A 40 11.67 -22.61 -9.90
N GLN A 41 11.12 -22.84 -11.08
CA GLN A 41 9.77 -22.39 -11.45
C GLN A 41 8.72 -23.41 -11.01
N ILE A 42 7.64 -22.92 -10.41
CA ILE A 42 6.46 -23.71 -10.03
C ILE A 42 5.32 -23.27 -10.95
N THR A 43 4.86 -24.18 -11.80
CA THR A 43 3.82 -23.92 -12.80
C THR A 43 2.54 -24.72 -12.58
N ASP A 44 2.56 -25.69 -11.67
CA ASP A 44 1.42 -26.52 -11.31
C ASP A 44 0.76 -25.96 -10.04
N ASP A 45 -0.50 -25.58 -10.14
CA ASP A 45 -1.30 -25.01 -9.04
C ASP A 45 -1.84 -26.08 -8.08
N SER A 46 -1.80 -27.36 -8.48
CA SER A 46 -2.22 -28.47 -7.64
C SER A 46 -1.16 -28.88 -6.60
N ASP A 47 0.12 -28.56 -6.83
CA ASP A 47 1.22 -28.83 -5.90
C ASP A 47 1.28 -27.81 -4.75
N LYS A 48 0.36 -28.00 -3.79
CA LYS A 48 0.26 -27.17 -2.58
C LYS A 48 1.56 -27.12 -1.77
N SER A 49 2.37 -28.18 -1.80
CA SER A 49 3.64 -28.26 -1.07
C SER A 49 4.69 -27.37 -1.71
N ALA A 50 4.80 -27.40 -3.04
CA ALA A 50 5.67 -26.49 -3.78
C ALA A 50 5.27 -25.03 -3.55
N LEU A 51 3.97 -24.71 -3.66
CA LEU A 51 3.43 -23.37 -3.42
C LEU A 51 3.72 -22.85 -2.00
N ALA A 52 3.52 -23.67 -0.97
CA ALA A 52 3.81 -23.31 0.41
C ALA A 52 5.31 -23.16 0.71
N SER A 53 6.18 -23.67 -0.17
CA SER A 53 7.63 -23.58 -0.02
C SER A 53 8.30 -22.57 -0.95
N CYS A 54 7.53 -21.85 -1.77
CA CYS A 54 8.08 -20.88 -2.72
C CYS A 54 8.49 -19.58 -2.02
N ASN A 55 9.51 -18.90 -2.53
CA ASN A 55 10.00 -17.63 -2.00
C ASN A 55 9.20 -16.45 -2.56
N LEU A 56 8.81 -16.54 -3.85
CA LEU A 56 8.17 -15.46 -4.57
C LEU A 56 6.92 -15.93 -5.31
N HIS A 57 5.83 -15.20 -5.15
CA HIS A 57 4.64 -15.28 -5.99
C HIS A 57 4.68 -14.18 -7.06
N TRP A 58 4.75 -14.57 -8.34
CA TRP A 58 4.63 -13.63 -9.45
C TRP A 58 3.25 -13.74 -10.10
N ILE A 59 2.51 -12.63 -10.14
CA ILE A 59 1.13 -12.59 -10.58
C ILE A 59 0.92 -11.46 -11.60
N ASP A 60 0.44 -11.81 -12.79
CA ASP A 60 0.15 -10.86 -13.89
C ASP A 60 -1.35 -10.65 -14.14
N VAL A 61 -2.20 -11.29 -13.33
CA VAL A 61 -3.67 -11.29 -13.46
C VAL A 61 -4.32 -10.70 -12.22
N PRO A 62 -5.55 -10.15 -12.31
CA PRO A 62 -6.24 -9.53 -11.19
C PRO A 62 -6.77 -10.54 -10.13
N ASP A 63 -6.20 -11.74 -10.04
CA ASP A 63 -6.59 -12.82 -9.13
C ASP A 63 -5.49 -13.15 -8.11
N PHE A 64 -5.15 -12.17 -7.26
CA PHE A 64 -4.09 -12.32 -6.24
C PHE A 64 -4.62 -12.35 -4.79
N LEU A 65 -5.92 -12.10 -4.57
CA LEU A 65 -6.50 -12.07 -3.22
C LEU A 65 -6.42 -13.43 -2.50
N ASN A 66 -6.52 -14.52 -3.25
CA ASN A 66 -6.37 -15.87 -2.71
C ASN A 66 -4.93 -16.13 -2.26
N THR A 67 -3.94 -15.60 -2.98
CA THR A 67 -2.52 -15.69 -2.60
C THR A 67 -2.26 -15.00 -1.27
N PHE A 68 -2.75 -13.78 -1.05
CA PHE A 68 -2.54 -13.06 0.21
C PHE A 68 -3.02 -13.86 1.44
N LYS A 69 -4.13 -14.60 1.32
CA LYS A 69 -4.68 -15.42 2.41
C LYS A 69 -3.76 -16.57 2.79
N THR A 70 -3.11 -17.20 1.82
CA THR A 70 -2.29 -18.41 2.03
C THR A 70 -0.81 -18.13 2.26
N MET A 71 -0.33 -16.93 1.90
CA MET A 71 1.07 -16.54 2.07
C MET A 71 1.57 -16.66 3.51
N LEU A 72 2.85 -16.99 3.63
CA LEU A 72 3.63 -17.06 4.87
C LEU A 72 4.60 -15.86 4.96
N PRO A 73 5.09 -15.49 6.16
CA PRO A 73 5.89 -14.27 6.36
C PRO A 73 7.18 -14.17 5.53
N PHE A 74 7.82 -15.30 5.23
CA PHE A 74 9.05 -15.34 4.43
C PHE A 74 8.80 -15.17 2.92
N GLN A 75 7.55 -15.25 2.48
CA GLN A 75 7.20 -15.21 1.07
C GLN A 75 6.96 -13.77 0.62
N LYS A 76 7.31 -13.48 -0.64
CA LYS A 76 7.05 -12.19 -1.29
C LYS A 76 6.04 -12.31 -2.42
N VAL A 77 5.37 -11.21 -2.74
CA VAL A 77 4.42 -11.09 -3.87
C VAL A 77 4.54 -9.71 -4.53
N ASN A 78 4.38 -9.67 -5.85
CA ASN A 78 4.49 -8.46 -6.67
C ASN A 78 3.21 -7.56 -6.67
N HIS A 79 2.43 -7.60 -5.60
CA HIS A 79 1.23 -6.75 -5.41
C HIS A 79 1.07 -6.30 -3.96
N PHE A 80 0.57 -5.09 -3.74
CA PHE A 80 0.04 -4.70 -2.43
C PHE A 80 -1.50 -4.82 -2.40
N PRO A 81 -2.08 -5.24 -1.26
CA PRO A 81 -3.52 -5.07 -1.03
C PRO A 81 -3.89 -3.59 -1.08
N GLY A 82 -5.02 -3.24 -1.67
CA GLY A 82 -5.47 -1.83 -1.74
C GLY A 82 -4.94 -1.02 -2.91
N MET A 83 -4.13 -1.61 -3.80
CA MET A 83 -3.62 -0.91 -4.98
C MET A 83 -4.73 -0.39 -5.93
N SER A 84 -5.95 -0.92 -5.81
CA SER A 84 -7.12 -0.37 -6.49
C SER A 84 -7.39 1.11 -6.16
N ASN A 85 -7.01 1.58 -4.97
CA ASN A 85 -7.17 2.99 -4.58
C ASN A 85 -6.30 3.94 -5.41
N LEU A 86 -5.20 3.43 -5.97
CA LEU A 86 -4.31 4.15 -6.88
C LEU A 86 -4.67 3.91 -8.34
N ALA A 87 -5.02 2.68 -8.72
CA ALA A 87 -5.17 2.30 -10.13
C ALA A 87 -6.58 2.44 -10.71
N ARG A 88 -7.63 2.54 -9.87
CA ARG A 88 -9.00 2.80 -10.34
C ARG A 88 -9.14 4.28 -10.67
N LYS A 89 -9.61 4.60 -11.87
CA LYS A 89 -9.71 5.99 -12.36
C LYS A 89 -10.54 6.87 -11.43
N SER A 90 -11.70 6.39 -10.98
CA SER A 90 -12.58 7.12 -10.06
C SER A 90 -11.95 7.34 -8.69
N LYS A 91 -11.27 6.33 -8.14
CA LYS A 91 -10.59 6.44 -6.85
C LYS A 91 -9.39 7.38 -6.92
N LEU A 92 -8.57 7.27 -7.98
CA LEU A 92 -7.47 8.18 -8.25
C LEU A 92 -7.95 9.63 -8.37
N ALA A 93 -9.00 9.85 -9.17
CA ALA A 93 -9.62 11.17 -9.33
C ALA A 93 -10.10 11.73 -7.98
N ARG A 94 -10.77 10.90 -7.16
CA ARG A 94 -11.24 11.31 -5.82
C ARG A 94 -10.08 11.66 -4.88
N ASN A 95 -9.01 10.88 -4.90
CA ASN A 95 -7.80 11.16 -4.13
C ASN A 95 -7.18 12.49 -4.57
N PHE A 96 -7.05 12.74 -5.88
CA PHE A 96 -6.50 14.00 -6.38
C PHE A 96 -7.41 15.20 -6.14
N GLN A 97 -8.73 15.05 -6.26
CA GLN A 97 -9.68 16.11 -5.88
C GLN A 97 -9.59 16.47 -4.38
N ARG A 98 -9.30 15.50 -3.51
CA ARG A 98 -9.05 15.76 -2.08
C ARG A 98 -7.71 16.47 -1.91
N MET A 99 -6.65 15.95 -2.52
CA MET A 99 -5.31 16.50 -2.36
C MET A 99 -5.15 17.89 -2.98
N SER A 100 -5.79 18.18 -4.11
CA SER A 100 -5.78 19.52 -4.72
C SER A 100 -6.52 20.58 -3.90
N LYS A 101 -7.47 20.17 -3.03
CA LYS A 101 -8.09 21.09 -2.06
C LYS A 101 -7.16 21.41 -0.89
N LEU A 102 -6.33 20.46 -0.47
CA LEU A 102 -5.39 20.63 0.65
C LEU A 102 -4.09 21.30 0.21
N PHE A 103 -3.59 20.92 -0.98
CA PHE A 103 -2.31 21.33 -1.54
C PHE A 103 -2.50 21.72 -3.02
N PRO A 104 -3.17 22.84 -3.31
CA PRO A 104 -3.51 23.23 -4.68
C PRO A 104 -2.29 23.49 -5.58
N GLN A 105 -1.18 23.95 -5.01
CA GLN A 105 0.07 24.18 -5.73
C GLN A 105 0.84 22.88 -6.00
N GLU A 106 0.64 21.86 -5.17
CA GLU A 106 1.38 20.59 -5.29
C GLU A 106 0.68 19.57 -6.18
N TYR A 107 -0.65 19.66 -6.31
CA TYR A 107 -1.52 18.74 -7.07
C TYR A 107 -2.17 19.40 -8.28
N ASP A 108 -1.39 20.16 -9.06
CA ASP A 108 -1.80 20.84 -10.29
C ASP A 108 -1.49 20.04 -11.57
N PHE A 109 -0.99 18.81 -11.41
CA PHE A 109 -0.52 17.92 -12.48
C PHE A 109 -1.57 16.93 -13.00
N CYS A 110 -2.80 16.98 -12.48
CA CYS A 110 -3.93 16.21 -13.00
C CYS A 110 -4.92 17.17 -13.66
N PRO A 111 -5.35 16.93 -14.92
CA PRO A 111 -6.38 17.75 -15.53
C PRO A 111 -7.68 17.71 -14.69
N LYS A 112 -8.45 18.80 -14.68
CA LYS A 112 -9.70 18.87 -13.92
C LYS A 112 -10.61 17.68 -14.29
N THR A 113 -11.03 16.94 -13.27
CA THR A 113 -11.66 15.62 -13.40
C THR A 113 -12.93 15.55 -12.54
N TRP A 114 -13.96 14.88 -13.07
CA TRP A 114 -15.27 14.67 -12.47
C TRP A 114 -15.62 13.17 -12.55
N ILE A 115 -16.23 12.64 -11.49
CA ILE A 115 -16.67 11.26 -11.39
C ILE A 115 -18.18 11.23 -11.60
N LEU A 116 -18.63 10.76 -12.75
CA LEU A 116 -20.04 10.69 -13.11
C LEU A 116 -20.67 9.38 -12.61
N PRO A 117 -21.95 9.39 -12.20
CA PRO A 117 -22.87 10.54 -12.19
C PRO A 117 -22.77 11.44 -10.94
N PHE A 118 -21.91 11.12 -9.98
CA PHE A 118 -21.81 11.82 -8.68
C PHE A 118 -21.51 13.31 -8.83
N ASP A 119 -20.60 13.66 -9.74
CA ASP A 119 -20.19 15.04 -10.02
C ASP A 119 -20.93 15.66 -11.22
N TYR A 120 -22.05 15.06 -11.67
CA TYR A 120 -22.75 15.49 -12.89
C TYR A 120 -23.17 16.96 -12.85
N THR A 121 -23.63 17.45 -11.69
CA THR A 121 -24.06 18.85 -11.55
C THR A 121 -22.91 19.84 -11.75
N ASP A 122 -21.73 19.57 -11.21
CA ASP A 122 -20.54 20.43 -11.41
C ASP A 122 -19.98 20.29 -12.83
N PHE A 123 -20.03 19.07 -13.39
CA PHE A 123 -19.63 18.82 -14.77
C PHE A 123 -20.54 19.55 -15.78
N ALA A 124 -21.86 19.53 -15.57
CA ALA A 124 -22.82 20.22 -16.43
C ALA A 124 -22.63 21.74 -16.45
N GLN A 125 -22.07 22.34 -15.38
CA GLN A 125 -21.71 23.76 -15.33
C GLN A 125 -20.54 24.11 -16.25
N GLN A 126 -19.84 23.13 -16.83
CA GLN A 126 -18.78 23.36 -17.82
C GLN A 126 -19.30 23.53 -19.25
N PHE A 127 -20.61 23.47 -19.44
CA PHE A 127 -21.31 23.62 -20.72
C PHE A 127 -22.16 24.88 -20.70
N ASN A 128 -22.33 25.47 -21.88
CA ASN A 128 -23.25 26.58 -22.14
C ASN A 128 -24.71 26.12 -21.96
N SER A 129 -25.65 27.07 -21.98
CA SER A 129 -27.08 26.80 -21.84
C SER A 129 -27.66 25.88 -22.92
N ASP A 130 -27.05 25.85 -24.10
CA ASP A 130 -27.41 24.96 -25.21
C ASP A 130 -26.84 23.53 -25.07
N GLY A 131 -26.03 23.29 -24.03
CA GLY A 131 -25.37 22.01 -23.76
C GLY A 131 -24.05 21.79 -24.51
N THR A 132 -23.52 22.81 -25.19
CA THR A 132 -22.22 22.76 -25.87
C THR A 132 -21.10 23.34 -24.99
N SER A 133 -19.84 23.01 -25.25
CA SER A 133 -18.69 23.61 -24.58
C SER A 133 -17.61 23.98 -25.59
N SER A 134 -16.91 25.10 -25.34
CA SER A 134 -15.69 25.45 -26.07
C SER A 134 -14.53 24.52 -25.73
N ARG A 135 -14.58 23.88 -24.56
CA ARG A 135 -13.56 22.95 -24.06
C ARG A 135 -13.91 21.53 -24.46
N THR A 136 -12.89 20.75 -24.79
CA THR A 136 -13.02 19.32 -25.05
C THR A 136 -12.87 18.52 -23.76
N PHE A 137 -13.72 17.51 -23.58
CA PHE A 137 -13.63 16.56 -22.48
C PHE A 137 -13.37 15.17 -23.02
N ILE A 138 -12.59 14.38 -22.27
CA ILE A 138 -12.39 12.96 -22.51
C ILE A 138 -13.13 12.18 -21.43
N LEU A 139 -14.03 11.28 -21.85
CA LEU A 139 -14.75 10.39 -20.96
C LEU A 139 -14.13 9.01 -21.00
N LYS A 140 -13.85 8.47 -19.81
CA LYS A 140 -13.19 7.19 -19.62
C LYS A 140 -14.07 6.31 -18.72
N PRO A 141 -14.48 5.10 -19.13
CA PRO A 141 -15.21 4.20 -18.24
C PRO A 141 -14.33 3.79 -17.06
N ASP A 142 -14.88 3.73 -15.84
CA ASP A 142 -14.08 3.49 -14.63
C ASP A 142 -13.45 2.08 -14.58
N HIS A 143 -14.11 1.09 -15.18
CA HIS A 143 -13.67 -0.31 -15.17
C HIS A 143 -13.06 -0.80 -16.48
N SER A 144 -12.83 0.10 -17.44
CA SER A 144 -12.26 -0.25 -18.74
C SER A 144 -10.76 0.03 -18.79
N CYS A 145 -10.08 -0.68 -19.69
CA CYS A 145 -8.66 -0.54 -19.99
C CYS A 145 -8.44 -0.58 -21.51
N GLN A 146 -7.20 -0.31 -21.96
CA GLN A 146 -6.80 -0.36 -23.37
C GLN A 146 -7.55 0.62 -24.28
N GLY A 147 -8.09 1.70 -23.72
CA GLY A 147 -8.83 2.74 -24.45
C GLY A 147 -10.24 2.32 -24.91
N ARG A 148 -10.76 1.17 -24.49
CA ARG A 148 -12.13 0.75 -24.82
C ARG A 148 -13.17 1.63 -24.14
N GLY A 149 -14.14 2.13 -24.91
CA GLY A 149 -15.21 3.02 -24.43
C GLY A 149 -14.75 4.44 -24.12
N VAL A 150 -13.51 4.80 -24.47
CA VAL A 150 -13.01 6.18 -24.33
C VAL A 150 -13.47 7.00 -25.53
N PHE A 151 -14.02 8.18 -25.28
CA PHE A 151 -14.44 9.11 -26.33
C PHE A 151 -14.23 10.56 -25.92
N LEU A 152 -14.14 11.43 -26.92
CA LEU A 152 -14.09 12.88 -26.74
C LEU A 152 -15.48 13.47 -26.95
N THR A 153 -15.81 14.52 -26.23
CA THR A 153 -17.05 15.26 -26.46
C THR A 153 -16.89 16.75 -26.13
N LYS A 154 -17.68 17.56 -26.83
CA LYS A 154 -18.00 18.96 -26.51
C LYS A 154 -19.50 19.16 -26.22
N ASN A 155 -20.30 18.10 -26.21
CA ASN A 155 -21.74 18.14 -26.06
C ASN A 155 -22.18 17.31 -24.84
N LEU A 156 -22.90 17.94 -23.92
CA LEU A 156 -23.39 17.27 -22.71
C LEU A 156 -24.39 16.14 -23.02
N LYS A 157 -25.02 16.16 -24.20
CA LYS A 157 -25.98 15.14 -24.67
C LYS A 157 -25.33 13.78 -24.93
N ASP A 158 -24.03 13.76 -25.22
CA ASP A 158 -23.28 12.51 -25.49
C ASP A 158 -22.99 11.74 -24.20
N VAL A 159 -23.24 12.35 -23.04
CA VAL A 159 -22.87 11.83 -21.73
C VAL A 159 -24.05 11.09 -21.10
N ASN A 160 -23.93 9.77 -21.01
CA ASN A 160 -24.89 8.95 -20.30
C ASN A 160 -24.89 9.30 -18.80
N LYS A 161 -26.09 9.42 -18.21
CA LYS A 161 -26.32 9.75 -16.80
C LYS A 161 -26.29 8.54 -15.87
N THR A 162 -26.34 7.32 -16.41
CA THR A 162 -26.36 6.09 -15.57
C THR A 162 -24.98 5.47 -15.40
N ASP A 163 -24.12 5.65 -16.40
CA ASP A 163 -22.84 4.96 -16.47
C ASP A 163 -21.78 5.65 -15.60
N ILE A 164 -20.92 4.83 -15.00
CA ILE A 164 -19.82 5.33 -14.19
C ILE A 164 -18.65 5.70 -15.09
N PHE A 165 -18.54 6.99 -15.37
CA PHE A 165 -17.46 7.59 -16.13
C PHE A 165 -16.56 8.46 -15.26
N VAL A 166 -15.30 8.55 -15.65
CA VAL A 166 -14.42 9.64 -15.26
C VAL A 166 -14.35 10.60 -16.44
N ALA A 167 -14.98 11.75 -16.30
CA ALA A 167 -14.91 12.85 -17.25
C ALA A 167 -13.73 13.75 -16.88
N GLN A 168 -12.85 14.03 -17.84
CA GLN A 168 -11.63 14.78 -17.58
C GLN A 168 -11.44 15.84 -18.67
N ARG A 169 -10.95 17.03 -18.30
CA ARG A 169 -10.58 18.06 -19.27
C ARG A 169 -9.48 17.54 -20.17
N TYR A 170 -9.67 17.61 -21.48
CA TYR A 170 -8.69 17.14 -22.45
C TYR A 170 -7.52 18.14 -22.55
N VAL A 171 -6.29 17.62 -22.56
CA VAL A 171 -5.08 18.42 -22.83
C VAL A 171 -4.97 18.61 -24.35
N ALA A 172 -5.35 19.79 -24.82
CA ALA A 172 -5.52 20.11 -26.25
C ALA A 172 -4.23 20.51 -26.96
N HIS A 173 -3.17 20.83 -26.21
CA HIS A 173 -1.88 21.26 -26.75
C HIS A 173 -0.75 20.38 -26.20
N PRO A 174 -0.73 19.08 -26.54
CA PRO A 174 0.35 18.19 -26.15
C PRO A 174 1.65 18.55 -26.89
N LEU A 175 2.79 18.21 -26.30
CA LEU A 175 4.04 18.14 -27.07
C LEU A 175 3.89 17.09 -28.18
N LEU A 176 4.44 17.36 -29.36
CA LEU A 176 4.32 16.50 -30.54
C LEU A 176 5.70 16.02 -31.00
N ILE A 177 5.78 14.76 -31.43
CA ILE A 177 6.96 14.19 -32.09
C ILE A 177 6.57 13.91 -33.53
N GLY A 178 7.20 14.61 -34.49
CA GLY A 178 6.87 14.45 -35.91
C GLY A 178 5.38 14.67 -36.21
N GLY A 179 4.77 15.68 -35.58
CA GLY A 179 3.35 16.01 -35.72
C GLY A 179 2.39 15.07 -34.96
N LYS A 180 2.88 14.02 -34.29
CA LYS A 180 2.04 13.00 -33.63
C LYS A 180 2.04 13.19 -32.12
N LYS A 181 0.87 13.01 -31.53
CA LYS A 181 0.69 12.96 -30.07
C LYS A 181 1.35 11.70 -29.51
N PHE A 182 1.91 11.79 -28.31
CA PHE A 182 2.46 10.64 -27.60
C PHE A 182 2.14 10.69 -26.11
N ASP A 183 2.38 9.59 -25.41
CA ASP A 183 2.46 9.58 -23.95
C ASP A 183 3.68 8.78 -23.49
N LEU A 184 4.10 9.04 -22.25
CA LEU A 184 5.22 8.39 -21.60
C LEU A 184 4.70 7.35 -20.61
N ARG A 185 5.09 6.10 -20.81
CA ARG A 185 4.98 5.04 -19.81
C ARG A 185 6.23 5.04 -18.95
N ILE A 186 6.08 5.56 -17.73
CA ILE A 186 7.11 5.58 -16.70
C ILE A 186 6.91 4.38 -15.76
N TYR A 187 7.98 3.71 -15.37
CA TYR A 187 7.91 2.60 -14.43
C TYR A 187 8.38 3.03 -13.04
N VAL A 188 7.54 2.78 -12.02
CA VAL A 188 7.82 3.13 -10.63
C VAL A 188 7.65 1.88 -9.77
N MET A 189 8.63 1.58 -8.93
CA MET A 189 8.59 0.45 -8.01
C MET A 189 8.30 0.95 -6.59
N ILE A 190 7.34 0.31 -5.91
CA ILE A 190 7.17 0.41 -4.46
C ILE A 190 7.72 -0.88 -3.87
N SER A 191 8.83 -0.83 -3.11
CA SER A 191 9.40 -2.03 -2.47
C SER A 191 8.82 -2.28 -1.08
N SER A 192 8.34 -1.22 -0.42
CA SER A 192 7.66 -1.29 0.88
C SER A 192 6.70 -0.11 1.02
N CYS A 193 5.56 -0.34 1.67
CA CYS A 193 4.60 0.72 2.00
C CYS A 193 4.71 1.20 3.46
N SER A 194 5.49 0.51 4.29
CA SER A 194 5.66 0.82 5.72
C SER A 194 6.97 0.21 6.27
N PRO A 195 8.08 0.97 6.35
CA PRO A 195 8.24 2.35 5.90
C PRO A 195 8.13 2.46 4.36
N LEU A 196 7.62 3.58 3.84
CA LEU A 196 7.45 3.78 2.41
C LEU A 196 8.81 3.81 1.70
N ARG A 197 8.94 3.04 0.62
CA ARG A 197 10.11 3.02 -0.27
C ARG A 197 9.69 3.00 -1.73
N VAL A 198 10.13 3.99 -2.48
CA VAL A 198 9.74 4.21 -3.88
C VAL A 198 10.98 4.43 -4.74
N TYR A 199 11.03 3.75 -5.88
CA TYR A 199 12.10 3.85 -6.87
C TYR A 199 11.52 4.20 -8.24
N LEU A 200 12.18 5.07 -8.97
CA LEU A 200 11.86 5.43 -10.36
C LEU A 200 12.84 4.72 -11.29
N PHE A 201 12.32 4.01 -12.28
CA PHE A 201 13.14 3.45 -13.34
C PHE A 201 13.52 4.56 -14.32
N GLN A 202 14.82 4.73 -14.60
CA GLN A 202 15.40 5.76 -15.46
C GLN A 202 15.24 5.46 -16.96
N ASP A 203 14.23 4.68 -17.31
CA ASP A 203 13.83 4.40 -18.68
C ASP A 203 12.33 4.10 -18.73
N GLY A 204 11.78 3.91 -19.92
CA GLY A 204 10.35 3.75 -20.12
C GLY A 204 9.99 3.66 -21.58
N LEU A 205 8.70 3.72 -21.88
CA LEU A 205 8.22 3.65 -23.26
C LEU A 205 7.52 4.95 -23.66
N VAL A 206 7.99 5.54 -24.74
CA VAL A 206 7.27 6.58 -25.48
C VAL A 206 6.29 5.85 -26.40
N ARG A 207 5.01 6.20 -26.34
CA ARG A 207 3.97 5.55 -27.15
C ARG A 207 3.31 6.60 -28.02
N MET A 208 3.53 6.50 -29.33
CA MET A 208 3.03 7.48 -30.29
C MET A 208 1.67 7.06 -30.85
N CYS A 209 0.84 8.08 -31.10
CA CYS A 209 -0.29 7.99 -32.03
C CYS A 209 0.21 7.72 -33.45
N THR A 210 -0.67 7.21 -34.30
CA THR A 210 -0.34 6.82 -35.70
C THR A 210 -0.95 7.74 -36.75
N ALA A 211 -1.68 8.77 -36.31
CA ALA A 211 -2.19 9.86 -37.15
C ALA A 211 -1.67 11.22 -36.64
N ASP A 212 -1.49 12.16 -37.55
CA ASP A 212 -1.04 13.52 -37.22
C ASP A 212 -2.06 14.23 -36.33
N TYR A 213 -1.55 14.91 -35.32
CA TYR A 213 -2.38 15.55 -34.32
C TYR A 213 -2.94 16.88 -34.82
N THR A 214 -4.24 17.05 -34.64
CA THR A 214 -4.92 18.34 -34.75
C THR A 214 -5.76 18.56 -33.50
N VAL A 215 -5.95 19.82 -33.10
CA VAL A 215 -6.75 20.16 -31.92
C VAL A 215 -8.18 19.63 -32.11
N PRO A 216 -8.83 19.05 -31.08
CA PRO A 216 -10.14 18.45 -31.24
C PRO A 216 -11.21 19.42 -31.76
N ASN A 217 -11.89 19.02 -32.83
CA ASN A 217 -12.97 19.69 -33.54
C ASN A 217 -14.06 18.68 -33.93
N ALA A 218 -15.14 19.13 -34.57
CA ALA A 218 -16.27 18.26 -34.91
C ALA A 218 -15.92 17.10 -35.86
N GLU A 219 -14.85 17.24 -36.66
CA GLU A 219 -14.48 16.27 -37.71
C GLU A 219 -13.48 15.22 -37.21
N ASN A 220 -12.65 15.55 -36.21
CA ASN A 220 -11.57 14.69 -35.75
C ASN A 220 -11.80 14.00 -34.39
N MET A 221 -12.80 14.39 -33.59
CA MET A 221 -12.99 13.87 -32.23
C MET A 221 -13.19 12.34 -32.16
N GLU A 222 -13.68 11.72 -33.24
CA GLU A 222 -13.86 10.27 -33.36
C GLU A 222 -12.59 9.54 -33.82
N GLN A 223 -11.56 10.26 -34.29
CA GLN A 223 -10.31 9.71 -34.81
C GLN A 223 -9.41 9.19 -33.67
N LYS A 224 -9.65 7.95 -33.26
CA LYS A 224 -8.96 7.32 -32.12
C LYS A 224 -7.45 7.27 -32.30
N PHE A 225 -6.95 7.01 -33.51
CA PHE A 225 -5.52 6.94 -33.81
C PHE A 225 -4.78 8.28 -33.69
N MET A 226 -5.51 9.39 -33.62
CA MET A 226 -4.96 10.74 -33.41
C MET A 226 -4.93 11.11 -31.92
N HIS A 227 -5.98 10.75 -31.18
CA HIS A 227 -6.20 11.27 -29.84
C HIS A 227 -5.84 10.31 -28.70
N LEU A 228 -5.79 9.00 -28.97
CA LEU A 228 -5.52 7.94 -27.99
C LEU A 228 -4.18 7.26 -28.29
N THR A 229 -3.24 7.35 -27.35
CA THR A 229 -1.86 6.88 -27.50
C THR A 229 -1.68 5.39 -27.14
N ASN A 230 -2.74 4.73 -26.65
CA ASN A 230 -2.66 3.34 -26.21
C ASN A 230 -2.13 2.41 -27.31
N TYR A 231 -1.08 1.65 -27.02
CA TYR A 231 -0.51 0.66 -27.94
C TYR A 231 -1.56 -0.33 -28.47
N ALA A 232 -2.48 -0.78 -27.61
CA ALA A 232 -3.55 -1.71 -27.99
C ALA A 232 -4.48 -1.18 -29.08
N ILE A 233 -4.57 0.15 -29.25
CA ILE A 233 -5.31 0.79 -30.34
C ILE A 233 -4.39 0.94 -31.54
N ASN A 234 -3.26 1.64 -31.36
CA ASN A 234 -2.40 2.04 -32.46
C ASN A 234 -1.72 0.87 -33.17
N LYS A 235 -1.47 -0.27 -32.51
CA LYS A 235 -0.87 -1.46 -33.16
C LYS A 235 -1.70 -2.04 -34.31
N HIS A 236 -2.99 -1.67 -34.40
CA HIS A 236 -3.90 -2.09 -35.46
C HIS A 236 -4.02 -1.05 -36.58
N SER A 237 -3.34 0.10 -36.46
CA SER A 237 -3.26 1.09 -37.52
C SER A 237 -2.32 0.62 -38.63
N ASN A 238 -2.67 0.92 -39.88
CA ASN A 238 -1.80 0.67 -41.03
C ASN A 238 -0.52 1.53 -40.99
N ASN A 239 -0.54 2.63 -40.23
CA ASN A 239 0.59 3.53 -40.05
C ASN A 239 1.44 3.17 -38.81
N PHE A 240 1.21 2.01 -38.21
CA PHE A 240 2.00 1.58 -37.05
C PHE A 240 3.35 1.03 -37.49
N GLU A 241 4.40 1.73 -37.11
CA GLU A 241 5.78 1.34 -37.40
C GLU A 241 6.35 0.55 -36.23
N LYS A 242 6.61 -0.75 -36.44
CA LYS A 242 7.27 -1.60 -35.45
C LYS A 242 8.76 -1.31 -35.39
N ASN A 243 9.31 -1.27 -34.19
CA ASN A 243 10.76 -1.21 -33.98
C ASN A 243 11.43 -2.45 -34.60
N LYS A 244 12.46 -2.23 -35.42
CA LYS A 244 13.33 -3.30 -35.92
C LYS A 244 14.53 -3.53 -35.00
N ASP A 245 15.01 -2.46 -34.37
CA ASP A 245 16.14 -2.47 -33.45
C ASP A 245 15.71 -2.10 -32.02
N ASP A 246 16.69 -1.91 -31.14
CA ASP A 246 16.52 -1.63 -29.72
C ASP A 246 16.17 -0.16 -29.40
N ASP A 247 16.42 0.80 -30.29
CA ASP A 247 16.00 2.19 -30.11
C ASP A 247 15.93 3.03 -31.41
N GLY A 248 15.27 4.19 -31.37
CA GLY A 248 15.46 5.28 -32.36
C GLY A 248 14.44 5.42 -33.50
N GLU A 249 13.70 4.38 -33.87
CA GLU A 249 12.72 4.43 -34.98
C GLU A 249 11.38 3.76 -34.62
N GLY A 250 10.29 4.16 -35.30
CA GLY A 250 8.97 3.57 -35.15
C GLY A 250 8.02 4.28 -34.16
N SER A 251 6.83 3.70 -33.97
CA SER A 251 5.72 4.26 -33.17
C SER A 251 5.82 3.99 -31.66
N LYS A 252 6.87 3.29 -31.22
CA LYS A 252 7.30 3.20 -29.82
C LYS A 252 8.78 3.54 -29.75
N ARG A 253 9.24 4.23 -28.71
CA ARG A 253 10.66 4.57 -28.51
C ARG A 253 11.04 4.45 -27.03
N SER A 254 12.32 4.38 -26.71
CA SER A 254 12.75 4.40 -25.31
C SER A 254 12.57 5.80 -24.70
N LEU A 255 12.53 5.87 -23.37
CA LEU A 255 12.52 7.16 -22.68
C LEU A 255 13.89 7.83 -22.74
N LYS A 256 14.98 7.04 -22.76
CA LYS A 256 16.35 7.53 -22.98
C LYS A 256 16.47 8.28 -24.32
N TRP A 257 15.91 7.70 -25.39
CA TRP A 257 15.83 8.35 -26.70
C TRP A 257 15.03 9.66 -26.64
N PHE A 258 13.90 9.68 -25.93
CA PHE A 258 13.08 10.89 -25.82
C PHE A 258 13.82 12.05 -25.15
N PHE A 259 14.57 11.78 -24.09
CA PHE A 259 15.39 12.80 -23.44
C PHE A 259 16.57 13.26 -24.31
N SER A 260 17.16 12.36 -25.10
CA SER A 260 18.16 12.74 -26.11
C SER A 260 17.54 13.67 -27.18
N TRP A 261 16.36 13.33 -27.69
CA TRP A 261 15.63 14.13 -28.67
C TRP A 261 15.22 15.50 -28.12
N LEU A 262 14.79 15.58 -26.85
CA LEU A 262 14.53 16.87 -26.20
C LEU A 262 15.79 17.72 -26.10
N GLY A 263 16.96 17.10 -25.87
CA GLY A 263 18.27 17.78 -25.82
C GLY A 263 18.68 18.46 -27.12
N GLU A 264 18.09 18.08 -28.25
CA GLU A 264 18.30 18.74 -29.54
C GLU A 264 17.43 20.01 -29.70
N GLN A 265 16.37 20.15 -28.89
CA GLN A 265 15.32 21.16 -29.09
C GLN A 265 15.19 22.14 -27.91
N TYR A 266 15.63 21.76 -26.71
CA TYR A 266 15.44 22.51 -25.47
C TYR A 266 16.71 22.57 -24.64
N ASP A 267 16.80 23.58 -23.77
CA ASP A 267 17.91 23.74 -22.85
C ASP A 267 17.91 22.63 -21.79
N LYS A 268 19.13 22.19 -21.41
CA LYS A 268 19.33 21.14 -20.40
C LYS A 268 18.58 21.42 -19.10
N SER A 269 18.51 22.68 -18.65
CA SER A 269 17.81 23.03 -17.41
C SER A 269 16.32 22.74 -17.46
N ASP A 270 15.67 22.89 -18.62
CA ASP A 270 14.23 22.63 -18.74
C ASP A 270 13.93 21.14 -18.87
N ILE A 271 14.84 20.40 -19.49
CA ILE A 271 14.81 18.94 -19.55
C ILE A 271 14.97 18.35 -18.14
N ASP A 272 15.92 18.86 -17.37
CA ASP A 272 16.13 18.47 -15.97
C ASP A 272 14.87 18.77 -15.15
N LYS A 273 14.27 19.95 -15.27
CA LYS A 273 12.99 20.28 -14.60
C LYS A 273 11.87 19.32 -14.98
N LEU A 274 11.74 18.96 -16.26
CA LEU A 274 10.74 18.00 -16.72
C LEU A 274 10.95 16.63 -16.06
N TRP A 275 12.18 16.12 -16.03
CA TRP A 275 12.47 14.82 -15.43
C TRP A 275 12.19 14.79 -13.92
N HIS A 276 12.63 15.82 -13.19
CA HIS A 276 12.32 15.99 -11.77
C HIS A 276 10.80 16.11 -11.55
N GLY A 277 10.10 16.86 -12.41
CA GLY A 277 8.64 17.00 -12.37
C GLY A 277 7.92 15.67 -12.60
N ILE A 278 8.39 14.82 -13.52
CA ILE A 278 7.85 13.48 -13.73
C ILE A 278 8.01 12.62 -12.46
N GLY A 279 9.20 12.64 -11.84
CA GLY A 279 9.44 11.93 -10.57
C GLY A 279 8.53 12.43 -9.44
N ASP A 280 8.39 13.74 -9.31
CA ASP A 280 7.57 14.41 -8.29
C ASP A 280 6.09 14.04 -8.40
N ILE A 281 5.48 14.13 -9.59
CA ILE A 281 4.07 13.77 -9.78
C ILE A 281 3.82 12.27 -9.55
N CYS A 282 4.81 11.43 -9.88
CA CYS A 282 4.73 9.99 -9.64
C CYS A 282 4.74 9.68 -8.14
N LEU A 283 5.64 10.31 -7.39
CA LEU A 283 5.72 10.14 -5.94
C LEU A 283 4.46 10.69 -5.27
N LYS A 284 4.03 11.92 -5.58
CA LYS A 284 2.80 12.54 -5.03
C LYS A 284 1.56 11.68 -5.27
N ALA A 285 1.47 11.00 -6.43
CA ALA A 285 0.39 10.06 -6.68
C ALA A 285 0.37 8.91 -5.64
N ILE A 286 1.53 8.35 -5.31
CA ILE A 286 1.68 7.29 -4.29
C ILE A 286 1.43 7.84 -2.89
N LEU A 287 1.96 9.02 -2.55
CA LEU A 287 1.75 9.65 -1.24
C LEU A 287 0.25 9.87 -0.94
N SER A 288 -0.54 10.23 -1.96
CA SER A 288 -1.98 10.46 -1.83
C SER A 288 -2.78 9.25 -1.32
N VAL A 289 -2.22 8.04 -1.42
CA VAL A 289 -2.83 6.77 -1.01
C VAL A 289 -2.01 6.01 0.02
N GLN A 290 -0.80 6.44 0.36
CA GLN A 290 0.13 5.64 1.17
C GLN A 290 -0.46 5.24 2.53
N PRO A 291 -1.14 6.12 3.29
CA PRO A 291 -1.73 5.70 4.57
C PRO A 291 -2.79 4.61 4.42
N THR A 292 -3.63 4.69 3.38
CA THR A 292 -4.65 3.67 3.08
C THR A 292 -3.98 2.35 2.67
N LEU A 293 -2.94 2.43 1.83
CA LEU A 293 -2.16 1.28 1.39
C LEU A 293 -1.50 0.56 2.57
N SER A 294 -0.90 1.33 3.50
CA SER A 294 -0.28 0.82 4.71
C SER A 294 -1.29 0.11 5.61
N GLN A 295 -2.46 0.71 5.84
CA GLN A 295 -3.52 0.10 6.64
C GLN A 295 -4.06 -1.20 6.02
N GLU A 296 -4.28 -1.23 4.70
CA GLU A 296 -4.72 -2.43 4.00
C GLU A 296 -3.65 -3.54 4.04
N TYR A 297 -2.36 -3.17 3.93
CA TYR A 297 -1.24 -4.08 4.10
C TYR A 297 -1.21 -4.69 5.50
N GLN A 298 -1.23 -3.85 6.54
CA GLN A 298 -1.22 -4.30 7.94
C GLN A 298 -2.43 -5.18 8.28
N SER A 299 -3.62 -4.84 7.76
CA SER A 299 -4.83 -5.65 7.95
C SER A 299 -4.72 -7.02 7.27
N THR A 300 -4.26 -7.04 6.01
CA THR A 300 -4.11 -8.28 5.23
C THR A 300 -3.07 -9.22 5.83
N PHE A 301 -1.95 -8.66 6.30
CA PHE A 301 -0.82 -9.40 6.85
C PHE A 301 -0.74 -9.33 8.38
N ALA A 302 -1.84 -9.05 9.07
CA ALA A 302 -1.87 -8.95 10.54
C ALA A 302 -1.36 -10.22 11.24
N LYS A 303 -1.48 -11.38 10.60
CA LYS A 303 -0.91 -12.66 11.07
C LYS A 303 0.63 -12.67 11.09
N PHE A 304 1.28 -11.86 10.27
CA PHE A 304 2.75 -11.73 10.20
C PHE A 304 3.27 -10.84 11.33
N THR A 305 2.55 -9.76 11.64
CA THR A 305 2.93 -8.73 12.61
C THR A 305 2.84 -9.19 14.08
N ARG A 306 2.25 -10.35 14.38
CA ARG A 306 2.03 -10.84 15.75
C ARG A 306 3.28 -11.37 16.48
N LYS A 307 4.50 -11.22 15.94
CA LYS A 307 5.73 -11.75 16.58
C LYS A 307 7.00 -10.91 16.42
N SER A 308 6.91 -9.61 16.11
CA SER A 308 8.09 -8.73 16.01
C SER A 308 7.96 -7.48 16.86
N THR A 309 7.87 -7.64 18.19
CA THR A 309 8.24 -6.59 19.15
C THR A 309 8.54 -7.24 20.51
N ASP A 310 9.65 -7.98 20.59
CA ASP A 310 10.45 -7.97 21.83
C ASP A 310 11.43 -6.79 21.65
N GLY A 311 10.99 -5.58 22.01
CA GLY A 311 11.88 -4.47 22.44
C GLY A 311 12.72 -3.69 21.41
N VAL A 312 12.61 -3.90 20.10
CA VAL A 312 13.34 -3.02 19.14
C VAL A 312 12.53 -1.75 18.89
N ASP A 313 13.09 -0.61 19.31
CA ASP A 313 12.56 0.72 19.02
C ASP A 313 12.54 0.95 17.49
N PRO A 314 11.40 1.27 16.87
CA PRO A 314 11.33 1.61 15.44
C PRO A 314 12.17 2.84 15.05
N SER A 315 12.59 3.66 16.02
CA SER A 315 13.35 4.90 15.79
C SER A 315 14.81 4.69 15.34
N CYS A 316 15.35 3.47 15.45
CA CYS A 316 16.76 3.16 15.17
C CYS A 316 17.04 2.38 13.86
N MET A 317 16.15 2.45 12.84
CA MET A 317 16.24 1.59 11.64
C MET A 317 16.51 2.35 10.32
N PRO A 318 17.79 2.62 9.96
CA PRO A 318 18.14 3.22 8.68
C PRO A 318 18.67 2.25 7.60
N ASN A 319 18.71 0.91 7.77
CA ASN A 319 19.22 0.07 6.67
C ASN A 319 18.14 -0.25 5.60
N THR A 320 18.42 0.16 4.36
CA THR A 320 17.60 0.00 3.16
C THR A 320 17.26 -1.45 2.82
N ALA A 321 18.26 -2.32 2.91
CA ALA A 321 18.12 -3.75 2.65
C ALA A 321 17.15 -4.41 3.64
N ARG A 322 17.18 -4.01 4.92
CA ARG A 322 16.31 -4.61 5.96
C ARG A 322 14.83 -4.32 5.75
N ALA A 323 14.48 -3.11 5.31
CA ALA A 323 13.08 -2.75 5.04
C ALA A 323 12.54 -3.46 3.78
N ASN A 324 13.36 -3.60 2.74
CA ASN A 324 12.99 -4.38 1.54
C ASN A 324 12.86 -5.87 1.86
N ALA A 325 13.77 -6.41 2.68
CA ALA A 325 13.73 -7.79 3.16
C ALA A 325 12.49 -8.06 4.02
N ALA A 326 12.07 -7.11 4.86
CA ALA A 326 10.91 -7.24 5.75
C ALA A 326 9.54 -7.12 5.04
N SER A 327 9.47 -6.45 3.89
CA SER A 327 8.21 -6.33 3.15
C SER A 327 7.84 -7.64 2.45
N SER A 328 6.62 -8.13 2.67
CA SER A 328 6.06 -9.26 1.92
C SER A 328 5.53 -8.84 0.54
N CYS A 329 5.37 -7.54 0.30
CA CYS A 329 4.82 -7.00 -0.94
C CYS A 329 5.80 -6.05 -1.62
N PHE A 330 5.81 -6.07 -2.93
CA PHE A 330 6.34 -4.99 -3.76
C PHE A 330 5.40 -4.79 -4.94
N ALA A 331 5.51 -3.69 -5.67
CA ALA A 331 4.70 -3.50 -6.88
C ALA A 331 5.47 -2.66 -7.89
N ILE A 332 5.37 -3.05 -9.17
CA ILE A 332 5.85 -2.26 -10.30
C ILE A 332 4.64 -1.62 -10.97
N LEU A 333 4.58 -0.31 -10.90
CA LEU A 333 3.50 0.52 -11.44
C LEU A 333 3.91 1.05 -12.82
N GLY A 334 2.95 1.08 -13.75
CA GLY A 334 3.06 1.84 -14.98
C GLY A 334 2.32 3.17 -14.86
N MET A 335 3.06 4.27 -14.81
CA MET A 335 2.51 5.63 -14.78
C MET A 335 2.39 6.15 -16.20
N ASP A 336 1.21 6.63 -16.59
CA ASP A 336 0.97 7.18 -17.93
C ASP A 336 1.00 8.70 -17.83
N VAL A 337 2.03 9.32 -18.40
CA VAL A 337 2.29 10.76 -18.32
C VAL A 337 2.20 11.39 -19.71
N LEU A 338 1.52 12.51 -19.82
CA LEU A 338 1.48 13.34 -21.03
C LEU A 338 2.28 14.61 -20.79
N VAL A 339 3.14 14.97 -21.74
CA VAL A 339 3.87 16.25 -21.70
C VAL A 339 3.14 17.24 -22.62
N ASP A 340 2.89 18.46 -22.13
CA ASP A 340 2.32 19.52 -22.96
C ASP A 340 3.39 20.36 -23.68
N GLU A 341 2.95 21.26 -24.56
CA GLU A 341 3.85 22.13 -25.35
C GLU A 341 4.76 23.03 -24.49
N ASN A 342 4.43 23.24 -23.22
CA ASN A 342 5.22 24.03 -22.27
C ASN A 342 6.11 23.15 -21.38
N LEU A 343 6.33 21.88 -21.77
CA LEU A 343 7.06 20.88 -21.00
C LEU A 343 6.47 20.62 -19.60
N LYS A 344 5.17 20.85 -19.38
CA LYS A 344 4.52 20.46 -18.13
C LYS A 344 4.06 19.00 -18.21
N PRO A 345 4.45 18.14 -17.24
CA PRO A 345 3.99 16.77 -17.18
C PRO A 345 2.60 16.66 -16.52
N TRP A 346 1.72 15.87 -17.13
CA TRP A 346 0.35 15.60 -16.68
C TRP A 346 0.16 14.10 -16.44
N LEU A 347 -0.25 13.71 -15.23
CA LEU A 347 -0.56 12.31 -14.93
C LEU A 347 -1.94 11.93 -15.48
N LEU A 348 -2.00 10.93 -16.36
CA LEU A 348 -3.24 10.47 -17.00
C LEU A 348 -3.89 9.30 -16.26
N GLU A 349 -3.10 8.30 -15.86
CA GLU A 349 -3.54 7.12 -15.11
C GLU A 349 -2.36 6.38 -14.46
N VAL A 350 -2.68 5.52 -13.49
CA VAL A 350 -1.74 4.59 -12.86
C VAL A 350 -2.19 3.16 -13.09
N ASN A 351 -1.27 2.33 -13.60
CA ASN A 351 -1.52 0.94 -13.92
C ASN A 351 -0.76 0.03 -12.94
N HIS A 352 -1.49 -0.67 -12.06
CA HIS A 352 -0.91 -1.66 -11.13
C HIS A 352 -0.66 -3.05 -11.73
N LEU A 353 -1.12 -3.27 -12.97
CA LEU A 353 -0.86 -4.46 -13.77
C LEU A 353 -0.39 -4.00 -15.16
N PRO A 354 0.78 -3.35 -15.27
CA PRO A 354 1.30 -2.93 -16.57
C PRO A 354 1.59 -4.17 -17.44
N SER A 355 1.49 -4.02 -18.76
CA SER A 355 1.82 -5.11 -19.68
C SER A 355 3.33 -5.32 -19.74
N PHE A 356 3.78 -6.52 -19.36
CA PHE A 356 5.15 -6.99 -19.58
C PHE A 356 5.30 -7.82 -20.87
N GLY A 357 4.33 -7.75 -21.79
CA GLY A 357 4.44 -8.38 -23.11
C GLY A 357 5.57 -7.76 -23.91
N CYS A 358 6.39 -8.57 -24.56
CA CYS A 358 7.55 -8.11 -25.32
C CYS A 358 7.37 -8.47 -26.80
N ASP A 359 6.79 -7.53 -27.56
CA ASP A 359 6.46 -7.73 -28.98
C ASP A 359 7.59 -7.23 -29.89
N SER A 360 8.54 -6.44 -29.36
CA SER A 360 9.70 -5.89 -30.08
C SER A 360 11.00 -5.98 -29.26
N PRO A 361 12.19 -5.87 -29.90
CA PRO A 361 13.48 -5.84 -29.20
C PRO A 361 13.57 -4.74 -28.14
N LEU A 362 13.04 -3.54 -28.43
CA LEU A 362 12.88 -2.45 -27.47
C LEU A 362 12.12 -2.87 -26.20
N ASP A 363 11.00 -3.61 -26.32
CA ASP A 363 10.25 -4.07 -25.15
C ASP A 363 11.09 -5.01 -24.30
N TRP A 364 11.84 -5.92 -24.94
CA TRP A 364 12.74 -6.85 -24.25
C TRP A 364 13.84 -6.10 -23.49
N ASN A 365 14.55 -5.19 -24.16
CA ASN A 365 15.63 -4.40 -23.55
C ASN A 365 15.18 -3.70 -22.26
N ILE A 366 14.05 -2.98 -22.32
CA ILE A 366 13.56 -2.18 -21.20
C ILE A 366 12.99 -3.07 -20.10
N LYS A 367 12.09 -4.01 -20.45
CA LYS A 367 11.34 -4.77 -19.45
C LYS A 367 12.20 -5.82 -18.78
N GLU A 368 13.18 -6.39 -19.48
CA GLU A 368 14.10 -7.34 -18.88
C GLU A 368 14.98 -6.68 -17.81
N ARG A 369 15.54 -5.48 -18.09
CA ARG A 369 16.29 -4.68 -17.11
C ARG A 369 15.42 -4.28 -15.92
N LEU A 370 14.24 -3.73 -16.20
CA LEU A 370 13.26 -3.33 -15.19
C LEU A 370 12.94 -4.47 -14.20
N LEU A 371 12.60 -5.65 -14.72
CA LEU A 371 12.20 -6.77 -13.89
C LEU A 371 13.39 -7.42 -13.17
N ASN A 372 14.56 -7.50 -13.80
CA ASN A 372 15.76 -8.01 -13.12
C ASN A 372 16.12 -7.14 -11.92
N GLN A 373 16.30 -5.83 -12.14
CA GLN A 373 16.75 -4.95 -11.05
C GLN A 373 15.69 -4.81 -9.96
N ALA A 374 14.40 -4.86 -10.29
CA ALA A 374 13.33 -4.90 -9.29
C ALA A 374 13.41 -6.14 -8.39
N LEU A 375 13.84 -7.30 -8.92
CA LEU A 375 14.06 -8.51 -8.12
C LEU A 375 15.31 -8.41 -7.24
N ASP A 376 16.35 -7.71 -7.71
CA ASP A 376 17.58 -7.46 -6.94
C ASP A 376 17.29 -6.57 -5.72
N ILE A 377 16.55 -5.47 -5.91
CA ILE A 377 16.11 -4.55 -4.83
C ILE A 377 15.35 -5.28 -3.71
N MET A 378 14.64 -6.37 -4.01
CA MET A 378 13.86 -7.12 -3.02
C MET A 378 14.69 -8.09 -2.17
N HIS A 379 15.97 -8.30 -2.50
CA HIS A 379 16.91 -9.20 -1.81
C HIS A 379 16.31 -10.56 -1.44
N ILE A 380 15.64 -11.23 -2.39
CA ILE A 380 15.04 -12.55 -2.16
C ILE A 380 16.14 -13.59 -2.01
N SER A 381 16.10 -14.40 -0.96
CA SER A 381 17.13 -15.41 -0.69
C SER A 381 16.58 -16.84 -0.73
N ALA A 382 17.41 -17.77 -1.19
CA ALA A 382 17.08 -19.20 -1.16
C ALA A 382 16.92 -19.74 0.28
N THR A 383 17.45 -19.05 1.28
CA THR A 383 17.40 -19.45 2.70
C THR A 383 16.23 -18.86 3.49
N ASP A 384 15.42 -17.97 2.90
CA ASP A 384 14.34 -17.24 3.60
C ASP A 384 13.43 -18.15 4.41
N LYS A 385 13.02 -19.27 3.81
CA LYS A 385 12.17 -20.26 4.49
C LYS A 385 12.86 -20.88 5.71
N GLU A 386 14.13 -21.23 5.59
CA GLU A 386 14.86 -21.89 6.67
C GLU A 386 15.15 -20.93 7.83
N THR A 387 15.49 -19.68 7.51
CA THR A 387 15.62 -18.61 8.49
C THR A 387 14.31 -18.45 9.26
N TYR A 388 13.19 -18.38 8.55
CA TYR A 388 11.87 -18.31 9.15
C TYR A 388 11.53 -19.53 10.02
N ASP A 389 11.73 -20.76 9.52
CA ASP A 389 11.46 -21.99 10.26
C ASP A 389 12.34 -22.07 11.53
N MET A 390 13.60 -21.65 11.44
CA MET A 390 14.52 -21.57 12.58
C MET A 390 14.06 -20.54 13.62
N GLU A 391 13.63 -19.35 13.20
CA GLU A 391 13.09 -18.32 14.10
C GLU A 391 11.79 -18.77 14.78
N GLN A 392 10.88 -19.43 14.04
CA GLN A 392 9.67 -20.02 14.61
C GLN A 392 10.02 -21.09 15.65
N SER A 393 10.99 -21.95 15.36
CA SER A 393 11.47 -22.97 16.29
C SER A 393 12.05 -22.36 17.57
N LYS A 394 12.92 -21.34 17.44
CA LYS A 394 13.47 -20.58 18.58
C LYS A 394 12.37 -19.90 19.40
N SER A 395 11.39 -19.29 18.75
CA SER A 395 10.25 -18.63 19.41
C SER A 395 9.37 -19.64 20.16
N LEU A 396 9.10 -20.80 19.55
CA LEU A 396 8.35 -21.89 20.19
C LEU A 396 9.11 -22.46 21.39
N HIS A 397 10.42 -22.68 21.25
CA HIS A 397 11.28 -23.13 22.33
C HIS A 397 11.27 -22.14 23.51
N ARG A 398 11.38 -20.83 23.24
CA ARG A 398 11.26 -19.79 24.27
C ARG A 398 9.90 -19.85 24.96
N ARG A 399 8.78 -20.02 24.25
CA ARG A 399 7.44 -20.09 24.86
C ARG A 399 7.22 -21.32 25.72
N LEU A 400 7.76 -22.47 25.31
CA LEU A 400 7.59 -23.74 26.01
C LEU A 400 8.49 -23.85 27.24
N TYR A 401 9.73 -23.33 27.16
CA TYR A 401 10.76 -23.55 28.18
C TYR A 401 11.17 -22.30 28.99
N ALA A 402 10.80 -21.08 28.59
CA ALA A 402 11.10 -19.88 29.40
C ALA A 402 10.20 -19.74 30.65
N LYS A 403 9.15 -20.55 30.78
CA LYS A 403 8.32 -20.63 32.00
C LYS A 403 8.78 -21.70 33.00
N SER A 404 9.74 -22.56 32.65
CA SER A 404 10.23 -23.61 33.56
C SER A 404 11.43 -23.19 34.42
N SER A 405 11.94 -21.96 34.26
CA SER A 405 13.01 -21.39 35.11
C SER A 405 12.52 -20.37 36.14
N SER A 406 11.20 -20.26 36.36
CA SER A 406 10.62 -19.39 37.41
C SER A 406 9.77 -20.20 38.39
N GLY A 407 10.33 -21.30 38.90
CA GLY A 407 9.57 -22.27 39.69
C GLY A 407 10.43 -23.10 40.64
N SER A 408 11.34 -22.47 41.38
CA SER A 408 11.87 -22.97 42.66
C SER A 408 12.96 -22.00 43.13
N GLU A 409 12.59 -21.05 43.98
CA GLU A 409 13.42 -20.41 45.02
C GLU A 409 12.78 -19.06 45.39
N ASP A 410 11.75 -19.13 46.22
CA ASP A 410 11.38 -18.02 47.11
C ASP A 410 10.49 -18.57 48.21
N ASN A 411 11.13 -19.14 49.23
CA ASN A 411 10.64 -19.21 50.61
C ASN A 411 11.77 -19.76 51.48
N ASN A 412 12.70 -18.87 51.86
CA ASN A 412 13.21 -18.73 53.23
C ASN A 412 14.42 -17.78 53.24
N ARG A 413 14.17 -16.53 53.64
CA ARG A 413 15.19 -15.68 54.25
C ARG A 413 15.15 -15.93 55.75
N ALA A 414 16.21 -16.50 56.32
CA ALA A 414 16.85 -16.03 57.54
C ALA A 414 18.02 -16.93 57.97
N ALA A 415 19.13 -16.26 58.31
CA ALA A 415 20.20 -16.63 59.25
C ALA A 415 21.51 -17.28 58.73
N ALA A 416 22.61 -16.61 59.13
CA ALA A 416 23.99 -17.08 59.38
C ALA A 416 24.82 -17.53 58.16
N GLU A 417 25.82 -16.75 57.73
CA GLU A 417 27.21 -16.57 58.25
C GLU A 417 28.21 -17.53 57.58
N ASP A 418 29.35 -16.95 57.15
CA ASP A 418 30.67 -17.54 56.88
C ASP A 418 30.81 -18.60 55.76
N ASP A 419 31.89 -18.70 54.98
CA ASP A 419 33.13 -17.95 54.81
C ASP A 419 33.81 -18.52 53.54
N THR A 420 34.76 -17.79 52.96
CA THR A 420 35.85 -18.24 52.06
C THR A 420 35.51 -19.02 50.76
N ASP A 421 35.81 -18.42 49.60
CA ASP A 421 37.11 -18.60 48.91
C ASP A 421 36.95 -18.21 47.41
N GLY A 422 37.66 -17.17 46.98
CA GLY A 422 38.07 -17.03 45.58
C GLY A 422 39.43 -17.72 45.42
N PRO A 423 39.90 -18.05 44.19
CA PRO A 423 40.14 -16.98 43.22
C PRO A 423 39.94 -17.35 41.73
N GLU A 424 39.98 -16.29 40.92
CA GLU A 424 40.58 -16.20 39.58
C GLU A 424 39.88 -16.80 38.35
N THR A 425 39.28 -15.85 37.62
CA THR A 425 39.24 -15.68 36.16
C THR A 425 40.37 -16.31 35.35
N GLN A 426 39.99 -16.87 34.19
CA GLN A 426 40.73 -16.66 32.94
C GLN A 426 39.76 -16.36 31.79
N SER A 427 40.03 -15.23 31.15
CA SER A 427 39.40 -14.64 29.98
C SER A 427 40.43 -14.57 28.86
N GLU A 428 40.06 -14.89 27.61
CA GLU A 428 40.65 -14.41 26.35
C GLU A 428 39.52 -14.52 25.29
N ASP A 429 39.14 -13.53 24.48
CA ASP A 429 39.79 -12.29 24.05
C ASP A 429 38.79 -11.13 23.87
N ALA A 430 39.18 -9.95 24.36
CA ALA A 430 38.57 -8.65 24.09
C ALA A 430 39.35 -7.93 22.97
N LYS A 431 38.63 -7.30 22.03
CA LYS A 431 39.21 -6.24 21.19
C LYS A 431 39.30 -4.96 22.03
N THR A 432 40.51 -4.47 22.20
CA THR A 432 40.92 -3.44 23.16
C THR A 432 40.33 -2.06 22.86
N ALA A 433 39.41 -1.58 23.71
CA ALA A 433 39.19 -0.15 23.91
C ALA A 433 40.25 0.37 24.89
N ARG A 434 40.91 1.50 24.58
CA ARG A 434 41.97 2.09 25.41
C ARG A 434 41.38 2.54 26.76
N ALA A 435 41.93 2.04 27.87
CA ALA A 435 41.54 2.48 29.21
C ALA A 435 41.86 3.98 29.39
N LEU A 436 40.86 4.78 29.76
CA LEU A 436 41.02 6.23 29.96
C LEU A 436 41.77 6.49 31.27
N SER A 437 42.62 7.52 31.31
CA SER A 437 43.18 8.01 32.57
C SER A 437 42.09 8.58 33.48
N LYS A 438 42.35 8.67 34.79
CA LYS A 438 41.36 9.18 35.77
C LYS A 438 40.82 10.55 35.39
N SER A 439 41.67 11.45 34.88
CA SER A 439 41.25 12.79 34.43
C SER A 439 40.37 12.72 33.19
N GLU A 440 40.72 11.88 32.20
CA GLU A 440 39.95 11.71 30.96
C GLU A 440 38.59 11.06 31.25
N LEU A 441 38.53 10.11 32.19
CA LEU A 441 37.28 9.47 32.60
C LEU A 441 36.34 10.46 33.31
N THR A 442 36.86 11.32 34.19
CA THR A 442 36.07 12.37 34.84
C THR A 442 35.48 13.33 33.80
N GLU A 443 36.30 13.82 32.86
CA GLU A 443 35.84 14.76 31.82
C GLU A 443 34.77 14.13 30.91
N THR A 444 34.95 12.87 30.53
CA THR A 444 33.99 12.12 29.71
C THR A 444 32.66 11.91 30.44
N LEU A 445 32.70 11.59 31.73
CA LEU A 445 31.48 11.43 32.55
C LEU A 445 30.77 12.76 32.80
N GLU A 446 31.51 13.85 32.98
CA GLU A 446 30.91 15.19 33.06
C GLU A 446 30.18 15.54 31.76
N HIS A 447 30.76 15.24 30.60
CA HIS A 447 30.11 15.45 29.32
C HIS A 447 28.86 14.57 29.14
N PHE A 448 28.98 13.27 29.42
CA PHE A 448 27.87 12.32 29.33
C PHE A 448 26.69 12.73 30.21
N TYR A 449 26.93 13.08 31.48
CA TYR A 449 25.86 13.49 32.37
C TYR A 449 25.31 14.88 32.05
N LYS A 450 26.11 15.79 31.49
CA LYS A 450 25.57 17.08 30.99
C LYS A 450 24.51 16.88 29.90
N LEU A 451 24.64 15.84 29.08
CA LEU A 451 23.69 15.49 28.02
C LEU A 451 22.47 14.72 28.54
N VAL A 452 22.71 13.73 29.40
CA VAL A 452 21.69 12.74 29.78
C VAL A 452 20.97 13.09 31.10
N ASN A 453 21.65 13.79 32.02
CA ASN A 453 21.07 14.24 33.28
C ASN A 453 21.78 15.49 33.84
N PRO A 454 21.47 16.69 33.31
CA PRO A 454 22.20 17.92 33.59
C PRO A 454 22.09 18.42 35.04
N GLU A 455 21.14 17.92 35.83
CA GLU A 455 20.97 18.32 37.24
C GLU A 455 21.89 17.55 38.21
N LYS A 456 22.70 16.60 37.71
CA LYS A 456 23.55 15.77 38.57
C LYS A 456 24.73 16.58 39.14
N PRO A 457 24.96 16.57 40.47
CA PRO A 457 26.06 17.30 41.08
C PRO A 457 27.44 16.77 40.65
N LYS A 458 28.41 17.67 40.41
CA LYS A 458 29.79 17.27 40.05
C LYS A 458 30.46 16.38 41.12
N SER A 459 30.14 16.59 42.40
CA SER A 459 30.65 15.77 43.52
C SER A 459 30.30 14.28 43.40
N ASP A 460 29.18 13.95 42.76
CA ASP A 460 28.74 12.56 42.60
C ASP A 460 29.49 11.88 41.45
N ILE A 461 29.97 12.64 40.46
CA ILE A 461 30.78 12.13 39.35
C ILE A 461 32.15 11.71 39.89
N ASP A 462 32.76 12.50 40.77
CA ASP A 462 34.03 12.14 41.41
C ASP A 462 33.92 10.85 42.23
N ALA A 463 32.81 10.67 42.96
CA ALA A 463 32.56 9.44 43.70
C ALA A 463 32.38 8.20 42.78
N ILE A 464 31.77 8.39 41.61
CA ILE A 464 31.63 7.33 40.59
C ILE A 464 33.00 7.00 39.98
N VAL A 465 33.78 8.01 39.61
CA VAL A 465 35.12 7.82 39.05
C VAL A 465 36.00 7.05 40.03
N VAL A 466 35.97 7.40 41.33
CA VAL A 466 36.74 6.67 42.36
C VAL A 466 36.30 5.20 42.47
N LYS A 467 35.00 4.92 42.41
CA LYS A 467 34.49 3.54 42.50
C LYS A 467 34.81 2.67 41.30
N PHE A 468 34.99 3.27 40.12
CA PHE A 468 35.06 2.54 38.86
C PHE A 468 36.34 2.77 38.04
N VAL A 469 37.34 3.45 38.62
CA VAL A 469 38.59 3.79 37.90
C VAL A 469 39.34 2.54 37.39
N GLU A 470 39.18 1.42 38.10
CA GLU A 470 39.81 0.12 37.79
C GLU A 470 38.91 -0.80 36.95
N ASN A 471 37.61 -0.51 36.82
CA ASN A 471 36.66 -1.34 36.07
C ASN A 471 35.71 -0.50 35.19
N GLN A 472 36.30 0.16 34.18
CA GLN A 472 35.58 1.09 33.30
C GLN A 472 34.51 0.40 32.44
N GLU A 473 34.71 -0.88 32.10
CA GLU A 473 33.70 -1.66 31.38
C GLU A 473 32.44 -1.90 32.20
N GLU A 474 32.57 -2.14 33.50
CA GLU A 474 31.42 -2.35 34.37
C GLU A 474 30.63 -1.06 34.54
N LEU A 475 31.32 0.07 34.67
CA LEU A 475 30.68 1.38 34.65
C LEU A 475 29.94 1.61 33.33
N HIS A 476 30.57 1.33 32.20
CA HIS A 476 29.95 1.46 30.88
C HIS A 476 28.68 0.60 30.79
N LYS A 477 28.76 -0.70 31.13
CA LYS A 477 27.61 -1.63 31.13
C LYS A 477 26.49 -1.15 32.05
N SER A 478 26.83 -0.68 33.25
CA SER A 478 25.87 -0.16 34.22
C SER A 478 25.14 1.09 33.69
N LEU A 479 25.87 1.97 33.01
CA LEU A 479 25.29 3.17 32.39
C LEU A 479 24.42 2.82 31.18
N VAL A 480 24.82 1.87 30.33
CA VAL A 480 23.99 1.36 29.22
C VAL A 480 22.69 0.76 29.76
N VAL A 481 22.74 -0.05 30.81
CA VAL A 481 21.53 -0.64 31.41
C VAL A 481 20.61 0.44 31.98
N LYS A 482 21.17 1.45 32.64
CA LYS A 482 20.39 2.46 33.36
C LYS A 482 19.87 3.59 32.47
N TYR A 483 20.63 3.97 31.44
CA TYR A 483 20.37 5.14 30.60
C TYR A 483 20.27 4.80 29.10
N GLY A 484 20.42 3.53 28.72
CA GLY A 484 20.40 3.08 27.33
C GLY A 484 21.68 3.38 26.54
N ARG A 485 22.65 4.08 27.14
CA ARG A 485 23.92 4.51 26.51
C ARG A 485 25.05 4.55 27.55
N GLY A 486 26.27 4.22 27.14
CA GLY A 486 27.47 4.20 27.98
C GLY A 486 28.55 5.18 27.52
N ILE A 487 29.57 5.31 28.36
CA ILE A 487 30.65 6.30 28.20
C ILE A 487 31.60 6.07 27.01
N PHE A 488 31.54 4.89 26.38
CA PHE A 488 32.44 4.50 25.28
C PHE A 488 31.72 4.38 23.94
N ASP A 489 30.39 4.56 23.93
CA ASP A 489 29.60 4.47 22.70
C ASP A 489 29.96 5.58 21.71
N ASP A 490 30.58 6.67 22.19
CA ASP A 490 31.00 7.83 21.41
C ASP A 490 32.51 7.87 21.10
N VAL A 491 33.31 6.93 21.62
CA VAL A 491 34.78 7.00 21.55
C VAL A 491 35.35 6.38 20.25
N ASN A 492 34.52 5.73 19.42
CA ASN A 492 34.93 5.23 18.10
C ASN A 492 34.63 6.19 16.93
N VAL A 493 34.30 7.46 17.19
CA VAL A 493 34.13 8.48 16.14
C VAL A 493 35.01 9.69 16.47
N ALA A 494 36.25 9.66 16.00
CA ALA A 494 37.06 10.86 15.77
C ALA A 494 38.38 10.53 15.05
N LYS A 495 38.37 10.54 13.72
CA LYS A 495 39.43 11.21 12.96
C LYS A 495 38.86 12.53 12.44
N PRO A 496 39.42 13.69 12.81
CA PRO A 496 38.98 14.96 12.26
C PRO A 496 39.66 15.14 10.90
N GLY A 497 38.92 14.99 9.80
CA GLY A 497 39.48 15.29 8.48
C GLY A 497 38.72 14.77 7.26
N ASP A 498 37.89 13.75 7.40
CA ASP A 498 37.11 13.23 6.27
C ASP A 498 35.62 13.43 6.59
N GLU A 499 34.92 14.11 5.68
CA GLU A 499 33.46 14.18 5.67
C GLU A 499 32.94 12.74 5.54
N GLU A 500 32.52 12.11 6.64
CA GLU A 500 31.72 10.90 6.60
C GLU A 500 30.34 11.27 6.05
N THR A 501 30.24 11.31 4.73
CA THR A 501 29.01 10.92 4.03
C THR A 501 28.62 9.53 4.54
N ASP A 502 27.32 9.33 4.78
CA ASP A 502 26.67 8.03 5.06
C ASP A 502 26.85 7.07 3.85
N GLU A 503 28.09 6.70 3.54
CA GLU A 503 28.46 5.72 2.53
C GLU A 503 28.63 4.37 3.23
N ASP A 504 27.53 3.60 3.33
CA ASP A 504 27.59 2.14 3.23
C ASP A 504 26.16 1.58 2.99
N ASP A 505 26.03 0.84 1.88
CA ASP A 505 24.85 0.18 1.28
C ASP A 505 23.97 0.99 0.29
N GLU A 506 24.51 1.98 -0.45
CA GLU A 506 23.93 2.30 -1.76
C GLU A 506 24.41 1.25 -2.77
N GLU A 507 23.65 0.14 -2.90
CA GLU A 507 23.73 -0.67 -4.12
C GLU A 507 23.71 0.29 -5.31
N GLU A 508 24.72 0.24 -6.18
CA GLU A 508 24.78 1.07 -7.38
C GLU A 508 23.60 0.69 -8.28
N LEU A 509 22.46 1.37 -8.08
CA LEU A 509 21.24 1.10 -8.81
C LEU A 509 21.45 1.61 -10.24
N ILE A 510 21.85 0.70 -11.12
CA ILE A 510 22.12 0.94 -12.54
C ILE A 510 20.99 1.70 -13.26
N ASP A 511 19.73 1.25 -13.16
CA ASP A 511 18.60 1.87 -13.88
C ASP A 511 17.47 2.35 -12.96
N PHE A 512 17.56 2.16 -11.64
CA PHE A 512 16.59 2.68 -10.67
C PHE A 512 17.21 3.82 -9.87
N VAL A 513 16.41 4.83 -9.54
CA VAL A 513 16.77 5.85 -8.55
C VAL A 513 15.77 5.85 -7.43
N ARG A 514 16.25 5.97 -6.19
CA ARG A 514 15.41 6.05 -5.00
C ARG A 514 14.71 7.42 -4.96
N LEU A 515 13.40 7.43 -5.17
CA LEU A 515 12.56 8.63 -5.05
C LEU A 515 12.19 8.94 -3.60
N TYR A 516 11.94 7.91 -2.78
CA TYR A 516 11.53 8.09 -1.39
C TYR A 516 11.98 6.96 -0.46
N PRO A 517 12.47 7.28 0.76
CA PRO A 517 12.99 8.61 1.12
C PRO A 517 14.18 8.91 0.21
N PRO A 518 14.34 10.15 -0.29
CA PRO A 518 15.47 10.43 -1.18
C PRO A 518 16.79 10.27 -0.43
N PRO A 519 17.87 9.97 -1.17
CA PRO A 519 19.18 9.71 -0.57
C PRO A 519 19.68 10.90 0.25
N VAL A 520 19.42 12.12 -0.21
CA VAL A 520 19.78 13.35 0.48
C VAL A 520 18.52 14.09 0.92
N PRO A 521 18.45 14.63 2.15
CA PRO A 521 17.38 15.53 2.57
C PRO A 521 17.27 16.76 1.65
N THR A 522 16.09 16.99 1.08
CA THR A 522 15.81 18.17 0.24
C THR A 522 14.65 18.98 0.83
N PRO A 523 14.50 20.28 0.49
CA PRO A 523 13.33 21.07 0.90
C PRO A 523 11.99 20.43 0.47
N GLN A 524 11.98 19.74 -0.67
CA GLN A 524 10.81 19.02 -1.19
C GLN A 524 10.37 17.89 -0.22
N ASN A 525 11.29 17.33 0.56
CA ASN A 525 10.98 16.26 1.52
C ASN A 525 10.08 16.75 2.64
N ALA A 526 10.22 18.01 3.06
CA ALA A 526 9.35 18.61 4.07
C ALA A 526 7.90 18.66 3.56
N ILE A 527 7.72 18.99 2.27
CA ILE A 527 6.41 19.01 1.61
C ILE A 527 5.84 17.59 1.53
N TYR A 528 6.63 16.60 1.12
CA TYR A 528 6.19 15.19 1.10
C TYR A 528 5.76 14.68 2.47
N LYS A 529 6.48 15.06 3.53
CA LYS A 529 6.11 14.72 4.91
C LYS A 529 4.78 15.37 5.29
N GLN A 530 4.58 16.66 5.01
CA GLN A 530 3.29 17.33 5.25
C GLN A 530 2.14 16.68 4.49
N ILE A 531 2.37 16.24 3.25
CA ILE A 531 1.38 15.50 2.44
C ILE A 531 1.01 14.17 3.12
N LEU A 532 2.00 13.41 3.61
CA LEU A 532 1.77 12.15 4.32
C LEU A 532 1.01 12.36 5.62
N ASP A 533 1.43 13.34 6.43
CA ASP A 533 0.78 13.68 7.70
C ASP A 533 -0.67 14.09 7.48
N ALA A 534 -0.96 14.90 6.46
CA ALA A 534 -2.33 15.26 6.09
C ALA A 534 -3.17 14.05 5.62
N CYS A 535 -2.55 13.12 4.87
CA CYS A 535 -3.24 11.90 4.47
C CYS A 535 -3.53 10.98 5.66
N GLN A 536 -2.61 10.87 6.62
CA GLN A 536 -2.75 10.09 7.85
C GLN A 536 -3.83 10.69 8.76
N ASN A 537 -3.78 12.01 9.01
CA ASN A 537 -4.80 12.72 9.78
C ASN A 537 -6.21 12.51 9.23
N ASN A 538 -6.38 12.50 7.91
CA ASN A 538 -7.68 12.23 7.30
C ASN A 538 -8.16 10.78 7.57
N ILE A 539 -7.27 9.79 7.60
CA ILE A 539 -7.64 8.43 7.99
C ILE A 539 -8.00 8.37 9.48
N ASP A 540 -7.19 9.01 10.32
CA ASP A 540 -7.42 9.03 11.77
C ASP A 540 -8.76 9.71 12.11
N GLU A 541 -9.11 10.80 11.43
CA GLU A 541 -10.43 11.43 11.53
C GLU A 541 -11.55 10.50 11.07
N GLN A 542 -11.38 9.77 9.96
CA GLN A 542 -12.39 8.83 9.48
C GLN A 542 -12.58 7.67 10.47
N LEU A 543 -11.48 7.13 10.98
CA LEU A 543 -11.51 6.09 12.01
C LEU A 543 -12.17 6.61 13.27
N LEU A 544 -11.81 7.81 13.75
CA LEU A 544 -12.42 8.43 14.91
C LEU A 544 -13.92 8.62 14.73
N ARG A 545 -14.41 8.99 13.54
CA ARG A 545 -15.85 9.09 13.24
C ARG A 545 -16.55 7.74 13.25
N LEU A 546 -15.87 6.68 12.80
CA LEU A 546 -16.39 5.30 12.80
C LEU A 546 -16.37 4.67 14.19
N THR A 547 -15.37 5.00 15.01
CA THR A 547 -15.21 4.50 16.39
C THR A 547 -15.80 5.45 17.42
N ALA A 548 -16.30 6.61 16.99
CA ALA A 548 -16.97 7.57 17.85
C ALA A 548 -18.07 6.83 18.60
N PRO A 549 -18.00 6.74 19.93
CA PRO A 549 -18.97 5.97 20.68
C PRO A 549 -20.37 6.50 20.41
N LEU A 550 -21.23 5.69 19.79
CA LEU A 550 -22.70 5.83 19.83
C LEU A 550 -23.18 5.56 21.28
N HIS A 551 -22.65 6.30 22.26
CA HIS A 551 -23.04 6.19 23.65
C HIS A 551 -23.84 7.42 24.03
N GLN A 552 -25.15 7.39 23.75
CA GLN A 552 -26.08 7.97 24.71
C GLN A 552 -26.07 7.04 25.93
N LYS A 553 -25.36 7.42 26.99
CA LYS A 553 -25.54 6.79 28.29
C LYS A 553 -26.94 7.11 28.78
N LYS A 554 -27.74 6.07 29.03
CA LYS A 554 -29.04 6.19 29.67
C LYS A 554 -28.80 6.66 31.12
N GLY A 555 -29.15 7.90 31.44
CA GLY A 555 -29.18 8.41 32.82
C GLY A 555 -28.28 9.60 33.16
N GLU A 556 -27.64 10.27 32.19
CA GLU A 556 -26.97 11.55 32.49
C GLU A 556 -27.97 12.72 32.39
N ASP A 557 -27.99 13.50 33.46
CA ASP A 557 -28.90 14.62 33.72
C ASP A 557 -28.70 15.75 32.68
N LEU A 558 -29.77 16.15 32.02
CA LEU A 558 -29.81 17.01 30.82
C LEU A 558 -29.44 18.49 31.06
N SER A 559 -28.81 18.82 32.19
CA SER A 559 -28.62 20.21 32.60
C SER A 559 -27.19 20.75 32.48
N ARG A 560 -26.15 19.93 32.23
CA ARG A 560 -24.75 20.41 32.36
C ARG A 560 -23.67 19.94 31.39
N THR A 561 -23.98 19.28 30.28
CA THR A 561 -22.97 18.97 29.24
C THR A 561 -23.36 19.57 27.90
N THR A 562 -23.04 20.85 27.74
CA THR A 562 -22.84 21.46 26.44
C THR A 562 -21.81 20.63 25.66
N LEU A 563 -22.25 20.01 24.56
CA LEU A 563 -21.36 19.64 23.45
C LEU A 563 -20.39 20.82 23.20
N PRO A 564 -19.11 20.58 22.87
CA PRO A 564 -18.23 21.66 22.42
C PRO A 564 -18.96 22.40 21.30
N PRO A 565 -19.12 23.73 21.39
CA PRO A 565 -19.88 24.47 20.41
C PRO A 565 -19.24 24.22 19.05
N ILE A 566 -20.06 23.84 18.07
CA ILE A 566 -19.78 24.10 16.66
C ILE A 566 -19.26 25.54 16.64
N MET A 567 -18.01 25.77 16.22
CA MET A 567 -17.53 27.14 16.06
C MET A 567 -18.49 27.86 15.12
N LYS A 568 -19.37 28.68 15.70
CA LYS A 568 -20.28 29.57 14.99
C LYS A 568 -19.40 30.66 14.39
N GLY A 569 -18.91 30.42 13.18
CA GLY A 569 -18.05 31.37 12.49
C GLY A 569 -17.78 31.08 11.01
N GLY A 570 -18.13 29.91 10.48
CA GLY A 570 -18.05 29.64 9.04
C GLY A 570 -19.35 29.96 8.33
N SER A 571 -19.31 30.75 7.26
CA SER A 571 -20.49 31.01 6.44
C SER A 571 -21.05 29.70 5.86
N LYS A 572 -22.35 29.64 5.56
CA LYS A 572 -23.02 28.46 4.93
C LYS A 572 -22.36 27.97 3.63
N ARG A 573 -21.41 28.69 3.05
CA ARG A 573 -20.59 28.25 1.91
C ARG A 573 -19.48 27.26 2.28
N GLU A 574 -19.11 27.11 3.56
CA GLU A 574 -18.01 26.25 4.01
C GLU A 574 -18.45 24.90 4.58
N LEU A 575 -19.73 24.74 4.94
CA LEU A 575 -20.28 23.48 5.44
C LEU A 575 -20.79 22.59 4.29
N GLY A 576 -19.92 22.31 3.33
CA GLY A 576 -20.14 21.23 2.38
C GLY A 576 -19.47 19.97 2.90
N ARG A 577 -20.26 18.99 3.39
CA ARG A 577 -19.97 17.53 3.35
C ARG A 577 -20.94 16.74 4.22
N ASP A 578 -21.60 15.75 3.62
CA ASP A 578 -22.21 14.63 4.33
C ASP A 578 -21.20 13.48 4.51
N CYS A 579 -21.55 12.50 5.36
CA CYS A 579 -20.69 11.39 5.79
C CYS A 579 -20.42 10.32 4.72
N PHE A 580 -20.86 10.52 3.47
CA PHE A 580 -20.70 9.55 2.39
C PHE A 580 -20.23 10.16 1.06
N GLY A 581 -19.94 11.46 1.03
CA GLY A 581 -19.41 12.11 -0.18
C GLY A 581 -20.40 12.08 -1.35
N TYR A 582 -21.70 12.20 -1.06
CA TYR A 582 -22.71 12.40 -2.10
C TYR A 582 -22.93 13.89 -2.34
N THR A 583 -22.61 14.35 -3.54
CA THR A 583 -23.09 15.64 -4.07
C THR A 583 -24.42 15.43 -4.78
N GLY A 584 -25.45 16.15 -4.34
CA GLY A 584 -26.77 16.24 -4.98
C GLY A 584 -27.85 16.38 -3.90
N THR A 585 -28.63 17.44 -3.78
CA THR A 585 -29.13 18.38 -4.77
C THR A 585 -29.56 19.68 -4.06
N ASP A 586 -28.88 20.80 -4.32
CA ASP A 586 -29.41 22.11 -3.94
C ASP A 586 -30.12 22.74 -5.14
N LYS A 587 -31.45 22.60 -5.16
CA LYS A 587 -32.35 23.65 -5.64
C LYS A 587 -33.61 23.69 -4.78
N VAL A 588 -33.70 24.75 -3.99
CA VAL A 588 -34.91 25.28 -3.35
C VAL A 588 -35.98 25.51 -4.42
N ARG A 589 -37.16 24.91 -4.22
CA ARG A 589 -38.44 25.52 -4.57
C ARG A 589 -39.41 25.27 -3.43
N ASP A 590 -40.05 26.33 -3.00
CA ASP A 590 -41.07 26.38 -1.96
C ASP A 590 -42.08 25.23 -2.10
N LEU A 591 -42.10 24.36 -1.09
CA LEU A 591 -43.20 23.45 -0.84
C LEU A 591 -43.52 23.60 0.65
N GLU A 592 -44.73 24.10 0.92
CA GLU A 592 -45.30 24.24 2.25
C GLU A 592 -45.07 22.97 3.08
N VAL A 593 -44.53 23.18 4.29
CA VAL A 593 -44.27 22.12 5.25
C VAL A 593 -45.61 21.57 5.74
N LYS A 594 -46.11 20.50 5.10
CA LYS A 594 -47.08 19.62 5.77
C LYS A 594 -46.33 18.79 6.79
N GLU A 595 -46.70 18.94 8.07
CA GLU A 595 -46.18 18.17 9.19
C GLU A 595 -46.20 16.67 8.87
N LYS A 596 -45.01 16.07 8.74
CA LYS A 596 -44.88 14.62 8.63
C LYS A 596 -45.10 14.01 10.01
N LYS A 597 -46.01 13.04 10.10
CA LYS A 597 -46.21 12.23 11.32
C LYS A 597 -44.88 11.57 11.74
N PRO A 598 -44.57 11.53 13.04
CA PRO A 598 -43.34 10.88 13.53
C PRO A 598 -43.33 9.40 13.16
N LEU A 599 -42.13 8.89 12.85
CA LEU A 599 -41.91 7.47 12.56
C LEU A 599 -42.30 6.63 13.78
N PRO A 600 -42.96 5.47 13.58
CA PRO A 600 -43.35 4.62 14.68
C PRO A 600 -42.12 4.04 15.38
N MET A 601 -42.11 4.15 16.71
CA MET A 601 -41.06 3.58 17.56
C MET A 601 -41.00 2.05 17.40
N PRO A 602 -39.80 1.44 17.36
CA PRO A 602 -39.65 0.00 17.26
C PRO A 602 -40.36 -0.70 18.43
N GLY A 603 -41.11 -1.76 18.11
CA GLY A 603 -41.80 -2.53 19.12
C GLY A 603 -40.83 -3.24 20.08
N PRO A 604 -41.28 -3.69 21.26
CA PRO A 604 -40.44 -4.35 22.27
C PRO A 604 -39.62 -5.53 21.73
N ALA A 605 -40.15 -6.25 20.74
CA ALA A 605 -39.45 -7.36 20.10
C ALA A 605 -38.27 -6.93 19.22
N GLN A 606 -38.38 -5.79 18.52
CA GLN A 606 -37.31 -5.25 17.68
C GLN A 606 -36.19 -4.68 18.54
N SER A 607 -36.54 -4.02 19.64
CA SER A 607 -35.57 -3.52 20.63
C SER A 607 -34.84 -4.66 21.35
N ALA A 608 -35.54 -5.75 21.68
CA ALA A 608 -34.93 -6.94 22.29
C ALA A 608 -34.02 -7.72 21.32
N ALA A 609 -34.38 -7.77 20.02
CA ALA A 609 -33.55 -8.38 19.00
C ALA A 609 -32.25 -7.58 18.75
N ALA A 610 -32.35 -6.25 18.74
CA ALA A 610 -31.19 -5.36 18.62
C ALA A 610 -30.24 -5.49 19.83
N ALA A 611 -30.77 -5.59 21.05
CA ALA A 611 -29.96 -5.80 22.26
C ALA A 611 -29.22 -7.15 22.27
N ARG A 612 -29.83 -8.21 21.72
CA ARG A 612 -29.20 -9.54 21.60
C ARG A 612 -28.09 -9.58 20.56
N LEU A 613 -28.24 -8.85 19.46
CA LEU A 613 -27.19 -8.68 18.44
C LEU A 613 -25.99 -7.90 18.99
N MET A 614 -26.23 -6.89 19.83
CA MET A 614 -25.13 -6.15 20.48
C MET A 614 -24.34 -6.98 21.49
N MET A 615 -24.93 -8.02 22.08
CA MET A 615 -24.23 -8.95 22.98
C MET A 615 -23.63 -10.18 22.26
N GLY A 616 -23.57 -10.16 20.92
CA GLY A 616 -22.84 -11.17 20.14
C GLY A 616 -23.55 -12.53 19.99
N HIS A 617 -24.84 -12.62 20.29
CA HIS A 617 -25.59 -13.86 20.10
C HIS A 617 -26.13 -13.97 18.66
N SER A 618 -25.78 -15.06 17.96
CA SER A 618 -26.33 -15.41 16.65
C SER A 618 -27.80 -15.85 16.77
N SER A 619 -28.63 -15.39 15.84
CA SER A 619 -30.04 -15.77 15.70
C SER A 619 -30.17 -17.21 15.17
N GLN A 620 -29.79 -18.21 15.97
CA GLN A 620 -30.25 -19.58 15.76
C GLN A 620 -30.67 -20.24 17.06
N LYS A 621 -31.96 -20.63 17.07
CA LYS A 621 -32.66 -21.57 17.94
C LYS A 621 -32.59 -21.28 19.44
N LEU A 622 -33.69 -20.74 19.97
CA LEU A 622 -34.40 -21.25 21.15
C LEU A 622 -35.73 -20.49 21.30
N SER A 623 -36.83 -21.23 21.24
CA SER A 623 -38.20 -20.73 21.46
C SER A 623 -38.42 -20.46 22.94
N VAL A 624 -38.59 -19.19 23.31
CA VAL A 624 -39.10 -18.83 24.65
C VAL A 624 -40.55 -18.36 24.48
N LEU A 625 -41.45 -19.00 25.21
CA LEU A 625 -42.89 -18.73 25.24
C LEU A 625 -43.18 -17.30 25.72
N VAL A 626 -44.12 -16.63 25.05
CA VAL A 626 -44.61 -15.29 25.39
C VAL A 626 -45.62 -15.40 26.55
N PRO A 627 -45.58 -14.53 27.58
CA PRO A 627 -46.64 -14.47 28.58
C PRO A 627 -47.93 -13.90 27.98
N THR A 628 -49.03 -14.62 28.14
CA THR A 628 -50.38 -14.23 27.70
C THR A 628 -50.93 -13.08 28.56
N ARG A 629 -51.57 -12.10 27.90
CA ARG A 629 -52.34 -11.02 28.53
C ARG A 629 -53.70 -11.55 29.03
N PRO A 630 -54.26 -11.05 30.15
CA PRO A 630 -55.58 -11.47 30.60
C PRO A 630 -56.68 -10.96 29.67
N ALA A 631 -57.78 -11.73 29.65
CA ALA A 631 -58.90 -11.66 28.72
C ALA A 631 -59.66 -10.31 28.68
N SER A 632 -60.14 -9.96 27.50
CA SER A 632 -61.37 -9.19 27.30
C SER A 632 -62.21 -9.85 26.20
N GLN A 633 -63.51 -9.86 26.44
CA GLN A 633 -64.53 -10.77 25.89
C GLN A 633 -64.93 -10.54 24.43
N ASN A 634 -65.29 -11.65 23.77
CA ASN A 634 -66.49 -11.91 22.94
C ASN A 634 -66.30 -12.32 21.47
N ASN A 635 -66.67 -13.59 21.23
CA ASN A 635 -67.46 -14.21 20.14
C ASN A 635 -67.02 -14.02 18.68
N ALA A 636 -66.97 -15.02 17.78
CA ALA A 636 -67.18 -16.46 17.82
C ALA A 636 -66.77 -17.05 16.44
N ILE A 637 -66.63 -18.38 16.40
CA ILE A 637 -66.63 -19.31 15.24
C ILE A 637 -65.25 -19.64 14.61
N ASN A 638 -64.74 -20.83 14.98
CA ASN A 638 -63.67 -21.59 14.32
C ASN A 638 -64.24 -22.50 13.21
N PRO A 639 -63.38 -22.97 12.28
CA PRO A 639 -63.17 -24.43 12.25
C PRO A 639 -61.70 -24.87 12.28
N VAL A 640 -61.46 -25.87 13.14
CA VAL A 640 -60.51 -27.00 13.15
C VAL A 640 -59.09 -26.80 12.56
N LYS A 641 -58.10 -26.71 13.46
CA LYS A 641 -56.65 -26.85 13.16
C LYS A 641 -56.26 -28.34 13.04
N LYS A 642 -55.57 -28.71 11.96
CA LYS A 642 -54.81 -29.99 11.88
C LYS A 642 -53.53 -29.91 12.73
N ALA A 643 -53.14 -31.05 13.31
CA ALA A 643 -52.01 -31.16 14.23
C ALA A 643 -50.64 -30.86 13.55
N PRO A 644 -49.70 -30.24 14.28
CA PRO A 644 -48.42 -29.74 13.76
C PRO A 644 -47.41 -30.82 13.32
N VAL A 645 -47.75 -32.11 13.44
CA VAL A 645 -46.83 -33.22 13.17
C VAL A 645 -46.83 -33.64 11.68
N GLN A 646 -47.89 -33.35 10.92
CA GLN A 646 -47.98 -33.76 9.51
C GLN A 646 -47.15 -32.86 8.57
N TYR A 647 -47.06 -31.57 8.85
CA TYR A 647 -46.35 -30.59 8.01
C TYR A 647 -44.82 -30.81 8.01
N GLY A 648 -44.28 -31.28 9.14
CA GLY A 648 -42.85 -31.58 9.26
C GLY A 648 -42.41 -32.80 8.46
N LEU A 649 -43.30 -33.78 8.28
CA LEU A 649 -43.05 -34.97 7.46
C LEU A 649 -43.14 -34.64 5.96
N GLU A 650 -44.16 -33.89 5.54
CA GLU A 650 -44.33 -33.45 4.14
C GLU A 650 -43.19 -32.52 3.68
N TYR A 651 -42.68 -31.66 4.56
CA TYR A 651 -41.53 -30.80 4.25
C TYR A 651 -40.23 -31.59 4.08
N ARG A 652 -40.07 -32.69 4.82
CA ARG A 652 -38.88 -33.54 4.79
C ARG A 652 -38.84 -34.42 3.54
N GLU A 653 -39.98 -34.98 3.11
CA GLU A 653 -40.11 -35.66 1.81
C GLU A 653 -39.85 -34.70 0.63
N ARG A 654 -40.29 -33.44 0.75
CA ARG A 654 -40.06 -32.42 -0.29
C ARG A 654 -38.59 -32.02 -0.43
N LEU A 655 -37.83 -32.07 0.65
CA LEU A 655 -36.38 -31.82 0.66
C LEU A 655 -35.58 -33.02 0.13
N GLU A 656 -36.04 -34.25 0.37
CA GLU A 656 -35.39 -35.45 -0.18
C GLU A 656 -35.59 -35.57 -1.70
N GLY A 657 -36.73 -35.13 -2.24
CA GLY A 657 -36.96 -35.03 -3.70
C GLY A 657 -36.14 -33.94 -4.41
N MET A 658 -35.57 -32.97 -3.69
CA MET A 658 -34.76 -31.88 -4.26
C MET A 658 -33.25 -32.19 -4.32
N LYS A 659 -32.78 -33.30 -3.73
CA LYS A 659 -31.35 -33.63 -3.65
C LYS A 659 -30.70 -34.16 -4.94
N ASN A 660 -31.47 -34.42 -6.00
CA ASN A 660 -30.95 -34.98 -7.27
C ASN A 660 -31.08 -34.05 -8.48
N LYS A 661 -31.06 -32.72 -8.30
CA LYS A 661 -30.93 -31.77 -9.42
C LYS A 661 -29.59 -31.05 -9.37
N PRO A 662 -28.79 -31.06 -10.44
CA PRO A 662 -27.48 -30.40 -10.44
C PRO A 662 -27.69 -28.89 -10.30
N THR A 663 -27.05 -28.30 -9.29
CA THR A 663 -27.02 -26.85 -9.09
C THR A 663 -25.99 -26.29 -10.07
N LEU A 664 -26.47 -25.61 -11.12
CA LEU A 664 -25.64 -24.80 -12.02
C LEU A 664 -24.95 -23.71 -11.20
N ALA A 665 -23.62 -23.67 -11.26
CA ALA A 665 -22.81 -22.60 -10.71
C ALA A 665 -23.11 -21.29 -11.44
N MET A 666 -23.42 -20.23 -10.67
CA MET A 666 -23.43 -18.86 -11.19
C MET A 666 -21.99 -18.38 -11.42
N THR A 667 -21.42 -18.87 -12.51
CA THR A 667 -20.27 -18.28 -13.22
C THR A 667 -20.70 -18.21 -14.68
N GLN A 668 -20.56 -17.04 -15.29
CA GLN A 668 -21.02 -16.64 -16.64
C GLN A 668 -22.40 -15.96 -16.67
N ILE A 669 -22.37 -14.62 -16.57
CA ILE A 669 -23.28 -13.79 -17.36
C ILE A 669 -22.42 -13.07 -18.40
N THR A 670 -22.27 -13.72 -19.55
CA THR A 670 -22.03 -13.07 -20.84
C THR A 670 -23.37 -12.55 -21.36
N PHE A 671 -23.53 -11.23 -21.50
CA PHE A 671 -24.56 -10.67 -22.38
C PHE A 671 -23.90 -10.27 -23.69
N GLY A 672 -23.96 -11.20 -24.65
CA GLY A 672 -23.83 -10.89 -26.07
C GLY A 672 -25.22 -10.58 -26.64
N GLY A 673 -25.29 -9.47 -27.38
CA GLY A 673 -26.03 -9.28 -28.63
C GLY A 673 -27.51 -9.60 -28.69
N PHE A 674 -28.31 -8.54 -28.93
CA PHE A 674 -29.42 -8.60 -29.88
C PHE A 674 -29.36 -7.36 -30.77
N GLY A 675 -29.32 -7.58 -32.09
CA GLY A 675 -29.42 -6.58 -33.15
C GLY A 675 -28.17 -6.47 -34.00
#